data_AF-A0A6J4LM44-F1
#
_entry.id   AF-A0A6J4LM44-F1
#
_cell.length_a   1.000
_cell.length_b   1.000
_cell.length_c   1.000
_cell.angle_alpha   90.00
_cell.angle_beta   90.00
_cell.angle_gamma   90.00
#
_symmetry.space_group_name_H-M   'P 1'
#
loop_
_entity.id
_entity.type
_entity.pdbx_description
1 polymer ?
#
loop_
_entity_poly.entity_id
_entity_poly.type
_entity_poly.pdbx_seq_one_letter_code
_entity_poly.pdbx_strand_id
1 'polypeptide(L)'
;MDDLTRRTALKGGLGAALAVGLSPLLSPTTAAAATANRVRVTTGVAFGSSTLSMPATFPAPGAGNLLLAVAGINGFAGTFIAPSGWRLALQRSGAAVSLMAMYRMATGTESETMFAWGRAASGGSWMVAEYAGVSSSDPLGPIRVPAYSDTARTRVVLDPPAAEANSIVLALFAIDSMNAQTAGDTGGVEFRPTAPGWNWVTTSYSSREGDCPGTALSEYGTPLATGVDLSSSAFRWLRSDQVAAATLQLNSPTPTLVSRWVGAVTGTGATVAVKLADATTARLKVATDPALSADVRYSADSPPDVNGAAKLVIEDLQPGTQYHYGVEVDGALNSVRTGSFRTSPVGGGSFTLAFASCCSKPAADIFTEIRGHDPDLLVHLGDLHYGNIAVNDAAAFRAKYDQALASAHQGPLYANVPTVYTWSDHDFGANGSSVSRPAAQAAYRQCVPSYPLPSATGGIYHSFVYGRVRFVVTDNRSYKSPKSERDTASKTILGAEQKAWFKDVIAQADEPVILWANETPWVGPVIGNSDLWGSYNTERRELADHIRASGKNVAIISGDMHALAADDGTNSPGGIPVFQAACLYGSSSHKGGPYTHGPYPSATGVNTQQYGVMRVVDTGTEISLQFTGYERGRTAHLSYDKTYSATDVVPSAARVT
;
A
#
# COMPACT_ATOMS: atom_id res chain seq x y z
N MET A 1 26.96 13.80 87.42
CA MET A 1 25.61 14.41 87.35
C MET A 1 25.36 14.72 85.89
N ASP A 2 25.44 13.73 85.00
CA ASP A 2 24.47 12.63 84.72
C ASP A 2 23.33 13.15 83.82
N ASP A 3 22.89 12.51 82.73
CA ASP A 3 23.38 11.42 81.87
C ASP A 3 22.44 11.34 80.62
N LEU A 4 22.89 10.66 79.54
CA LEU A 4 22.17 10.00 78.42
C LEU A 4 21.26 10.83 77.47
N THR A 5 21.58 11.15 76.21
CA THR A 5 21.73 10.39 74.91
C THR A 5 20.48 10.07 74.07
N ARG A 6 20.60 10.37 72.75
CA ARG A 6 20.03 9.67 71.54
C ARG A 6 18.50 9.79 71.27
N ARG A 7 17.92 9.80 70.06
CA ARG A 7 18.31 9.79 68.61
C ARG A 7 17.01 9.83 67.76
N THR A 8 17.09 10.33 66.51
CA THR A 8 16.27 10.01 65.28
C THR A 8 14.76 10.31 65.29
N ALA A 9 14.04 10.61 64.19
CA ALA A 9 14.20 11.10 62.80
C ALA A 9 12.80 10.94 62.14
N LEU A 10 12.36 11.83 61.24
CA LEU A 10 11.32 11.68 60.15
C LEU A 10 10.80 13.10 59.80
N LYS A 11 11.07 13.68 58.62
CA LYS A 11 10.49 13.52 57.26
C LYS A 11 8.98 13.88 57.13
N GLY A 12 8.73 14.81 56.18
CA GLY A 12 7.45 15.09 55.50
C GLY A 12 6.82 16.42 55.93
N GLY A 13 6.40 17.36 55.08
CA GLY A 13 6.33 17.46 53.62
C GLY A 13 5.47 18.68 53.22
N LEU A 14 5.63 19.13 51.97
CA LEU A 14 4.76 19.98 51.15
C LEU A 14 4.46 21.44 51.55
N GLY A 15 4.55 22.34 50.56
CA GLY A 15 3.82 23.61 50.57
C GLY A 15 4.35 24.72 49.67
N ALA A 16 4.04 24.61 48.38
CA ALA A 16 3.94 25.63 47.32
C ALA A 16 4.36 27.12 47.54
N ALA A 17 4.99 27.64 46.47
CA ALA A 17 4.93 29.01 45.94
C ALA A 17 5.80 30.12 46.57
N LEU A 18 6.98 30.33 45.96
CA LEU A 18 7.37 31.67 45.49
C LEU A 18 8.38 31.53 44.32
N ALA A 19 7.88 31.66 43.11
CA ALA A 19 8.66 31.77 41.88
C ALA A 19 8.63 33.22 41.41
N VAL A 20 9.80 33.77 41.07
CA VAL A 20 10.10 34.72 39.97
C VAL A 20 11.36 35.51 40.35
N GLY A 21 12.36 35.46 39.45
CA GLY A 21 13.37 36.51 39.34
C GLY A 21 14.82 36.04 39.46
N LEU A 22 15.36 35.44 38.37
CA LEU A 22 16.67 35.77 37.77
C LEU A 22 17.06 34.68 36.74
N SER A 23 16.74 34.92 35.49
CA SER A 23 17.39 34.31 34.32
C SER A 23 17.20 35.25 33.13
N PRO A 24 18.29 35.88 32.68
CA PRO A 24 18.53 35.90 31.25
C PRO A 24 20.02 35.72 30.95
N LEU A 25 20.35 34.73 30.11
CA LEU A 25 21.53 34.62 29.21
C LEU A 25 21.81 33.14 28.90
N LEU A 26 20.81 32.46 28.35
CA LEU A 26 21.02 31.33 27.47
C LEU A 26 20.12 31.58 26.26
N SER A 27 20.66 32.28 25.27
CA SER A 27 20.06 32.38 23.95
C SER A 27 20.02 30.98 23.34
N PRO A 28 18.86 30.45 22.91
CA PRO A 28 18.85 29.40 21.92
C PRO A 28 19.26 30.05 20.60
N THR A 29 20.50 29.85 20.17
CA THR A 29 20.80 30.00 18.75
C THR A 29 19.93 29.00 18.01
N THR A 30 18.93 29.55 17.34
CA THR A 30 18.11 29.00 16.25
C THR A 30 18.37 27.53 15.94
N ALA A 31 17.37 26.70 16.23
CA ALA A 31 17.24 25.37 15.66
C ALA A 31 17.38 25.46 14.13
N ALA A 32 18.50 24.98 13.60
CA ALA A 32 18.61 24.64 12.19
C ALA A 32 17.70 23.43 11.93
N ALA A 33 16.89 23.56 10.89
CA ALA A 33 15.86 22.63 10.47
C ALA A 33 16.37 21.21 10.18
N ALA A 34 15.50 20.24 10.46
CA ALA A 34 15.53 18.81 10.12
C ALA A 34 16.74 18.26 9.33
N THR A 35 17.66 17.57 10.02
CA THR A 35 18.42 16.43 9.47
C THR A 35 18.83 15.49 10.59
N ALA A 36 18.11 14.39 10.82
CA ALA A 36 18.63 13.29 11.62
C ALA A 36 17.98 11.97 11.19
N ASN A 37 18.17 11.62 9.91
CA ASN A 37 17.90 10.27 9.41
C ASN A 37 18.85 9.23 10.06
N ARG A 38 19.91 9.68 10.75
CA ARG A 38 20.85 8.85 11.51
C ARG A 38 20.31 8.51 12.90
N VAL A 39 20.25 7.22 13.22
CA VAL A 39 19.69 6.69 14.47
C VAL A 39 20.77 6.43 15.51
N ARG A 40 21.83 5.69 15.15
CA ARG A 40 22.88 5.24 16.09
C ARG A 40 24.22 5.10 15.39
N VAL A 41 25.31 5.21 16.16
CA VAL A 41 26.68 4.91 15.68
C VAL A 41 27.46 4.17 16.76
N THR A 42 28.14 3.09 16.38
CA THR A 42 29.03 2.30 17.24
C THR A 42 30.43 2.29 16.64
N THR A 43 31.47 2.29 17.47
CA THR A 43 32.87 2.42 17.05
C THR A 43 33.75 1.40 17.77
N GLY A 44 34.85 0.99 17.15
CA GLY A 44 35.85 0.15 17.80
C GLY A 44 37.21 0.17 17.12
N VAL A 45 38.17 -0.51 17.77
CA VAL A 45 39.57 -0.64 17.35
C VAL A 45 40.03 -2.08 17.52
N ALA A 46 40.99 -2.50 16.71
CA ALA A 46 41.61 -3.82 16.79
C ALA A 46 43.11 -3.73 16.44
N PHE A 47 43.91 -4.61 17.02
CA PHE A 47 45.38 -4.55 16.96
C PHE A 47 45.98 -5.90 16.54
N GLY A 48 47.13 -5.88 15.86
CA GLY A 48 47.88 -7.09 15.50
C GLY A 48 48.66 -6.98 14.18
N SER A 49 49.62 -7.87 13.96
CA SER A 49 50.46 -7.94 12.76
C SER A 49 50.29 -9.28 12.04
N SER A 50 50.13 -9.26 10.70
CA SER A 50 49.94 -10.37 9.73
C SER A 50 48.53 -10.60 9.16
N THR A 51 47.48 -10.69 9.98
CA THR A 51 46.06 -10.77 9.56
C THR A 51 45.24 -10.00 10.58
N LEU A 52 44.31 -9.14 10.14
CA LEU A 52 43.50 -8.35 11.05
C LEU A 52 42.04 -8.79 10.98
N SER A 53 41.49 -9.21 12.12
CA SER A 53 40.06 -9.47 12.31
C SER A 53 39.53 -8.49 13.34
N MET A 54 38.51 -7.72 12.95
CA MET A 54 37.89 -6.71 13.79
C MET A 54 36.45 -7.14 14.11
N PRO A 55 36.20 -7.76 15.28
CA PRO A 55 34.84 -8.03 15.71
C PRO A 55 34.16 -6.69 16.03
N ALA A 56 32.95 -6.54 15.51
CA ALA A 56 32.14 -5.34 15.67
C ALA A 56 30.78 -5.73 16.22
N THR A 57 30.59 -5.47 17.51
CA THR A 57 29.31 -5.66 18.20
C THR A 57 28.57 -4.33 18.23
N PHE A 58 27.27 -4.33 17.92
CA PHE A 58 26.43 -3.14 17.92
C PHE A 58 25.00 -3.49 18.35
N PRO A 59 24.20 -2.51 18.83
CA PRO A 59 22.81 -2.76 19.19
C PRO A 59 21.99 -3.27 18.00
N ALA A 60 20.98 -4.09 18.27
CA ALA A 60 20.05 -4.55 17.23
C ALA A 60 19.42 -3.36 16.50
N PRO A 61 19.59 -3.25 15.16
CA PRO A 61 19.05 -2.14 14.38
C PRO A 61 17.55 -2.27 14.18
N GLY A 62 16.91 -1.19 13.76
CA GLY A 62 15.56 -1.25 13.21
C GLY A 62 15.54 -2.03 11.88
N ALA A 63 14.60 -2.95 11.73
CA ALA A 63 14.42 -3.66 10.46
C ALA A 63 14.12 -2.65 9.34
N GLY A 64 14.80 -2.79 8.20
CA GLY A 64 14.69 -1.87 7.06
C GLY A 64 15.61 -0.63 7.14
N ASN A 65 16.36 -0.42 8.23
CA ASN A 65 17.38 0.62 8.29
C ASN A 65 18.64 0.21 7.52
N LEU A 66 19.40 1.19 7.03
CA LEU A 66 20.72 0.98 6.44
C LEU A 66 21.78 0.91 7.55
N LEU A 67 22.51 -0.19 7.61
CA LEU A 67 23.79 -0.27 8.31
C LEU A 67 24.91 0.11 7.35
N LEU A 68 25.69 1.14 7.69
CA LEU A 68 26.91 1.55 6.99
C LEU A 68 28.11 1.30 7.89
N ALA A 69 29.00 0.41 7.48
CA ALA A 69 30.27 0.17 8.16
C ALA A 69 31.42 0.85 7.43
N VAL A 70 32.27 1.54 8.18
CA VAL A 70 33.47 2.21 7.69
C VAL A 70 34.66 1.70 8.48
N ALA A 71 35.72 1.29 7.81
CA ALA A 71 36.90 0.74 8.43
C ALA A 71 38.18 1.33 7.83
N GLY A 72 39.15 1.59 8.70
CA GLY A 72 40.47 2.11 8.37
C GLY A 72 41.54 1.17 8.91
N ILE A 73 42.53 0.82 8.09
CA ILE A 73 43.63 -0.05 8.51
C ILE A 73 44.99 0.56 8.16
N ASN A 74 46.00 0.27 8.96
CA ASN A 74 47.35 0.77 8.72
C ASN A 74 47.99 0.03 7.54
N GLY A 75 48.48 0.81 6.58
CA GLY A 75 49.29 0.39 5.45
C GLY A 75 48.49 -0.17 4.27
N PHE A 76 49.23 -0.83 3.37
CA PHE A 76 48.68 -1.50 2.20
C PHE A 76 47.87 -2.74 2.60
N ALA A 77 46.57 -2.66 2.38
CA ALA A 77 45.63 -3.75 2.60
C ALA A 77 45.77 -4.83 1.51
N GLY A 78 45.92 -6.09 1.91
CA GLY A 78 45.65 -7.23 1.02
C GLY A 78 44.16 -7.35 0.66
N THR A 79 43.71 -8.52 0.19
CA THR A 79 42.29 -8.75 -0.11
C THR A 79 41.43 -8.61 1.15
N PHE A 80 40.38 -7.80 1.06
CA PHE A 80 39.34 -7.69 2.08
C PHE A 80 38.30 -8.80 1.91
N ILE A 81 37.78 -9.32 3.02
CA ILE A 81 36.73 -10.34 3.02
C ILE A 81 35.48 -9.73 3.64
N ALA A 82 34.47 -9.44 2.79
CA ALA A 82 33.19 -8.92 3.26
C ALA A 82 32.42 -9.99 4.06
N PRO A 83 31.85 -9.64 5.23
CA PRO A 83 31.00 -10.54 5.97
C PRO A 83 29.75 -10.93 5.15
N SER A 84 29.20 -12.11 5.41
CA SER A 84 27.98 -12.57 4.73
C SER A 84 26.83 -11.56 4.89
N GLY A 85 26.15 -11.26 3.78
CA GLY A 85 25.05 -10.30 3.73
C GLY A 85 25.45 -8.83 3.69
N TRP A 86 26.73 -8.49 3.80
CA TRP A 86 27.24 -7.13 3.60
C TRP A 86 27.72 -6.93 2.16
N ARG A 87 27.49 -5.74 1.62
CA ARG A 87 27.88 -5.35 0.26
C ARG A 87 29.00 -4.32 0.33
N LEU A 88 30.05 -4.50 -0.47
CA LEU A 88 31.13 -3.53 -0.61
C LEU A 88 30.59 -2.25 -1.27
N ALA A 89 30.71 -1.10 -0.60
CA ALA A 89 30.41 0.20 -1.20
C ALA A 89 31.65 0.73 -1.93
N LEU A 90 32.80 0.76 -1.24
CA LEU A 90 34.07 1.18 -1.83
C LEU A 90 35.26 0.63 -1.03
N GLN A 91 36.40 0.55 -1.71
CA GLN A 91 37.69 0.28 -1.11
C GLN A 91 38.75 1.21 -1.70
N ARG A 92 39.57 1.80 -0.83
CA ARG A 92 40.75 2.58 -1.21
C ARG A 92 41.96 2.06 -0.47
N SER A 93 42.92 1.51 -1.19
CA SER A 93 44.21 1.11 -0.62
C SER A 93 45.21 2.26 -0.74
N GLY A 94 45.82 2.64 0.38
CA GLY A 94 46.90 3.62 0.45
C GLY A 94 48.20 2.98 0.93
N ALA A 95 49.31 3.70 0.79
CA ALA A 95 50.62 3.23 1.24
C ALA A 95 50.70 3.14 2.78
N ALA A 96 50.00 4.03 3.48
CA ALA A 96 50.04 4.11 4.94
C ALA A 96 48.67 4.01 5.63
N VAL A 97 47.59 4.31 4.92
CA VAL A 97 46.24 4.00 5.42
C VAL A 97 45.34 3.57 4.28
N SER A 98 44.52 2.57 4.55
CA SER A 98 43.49 2.10 3.62
C SER A 98 42.10 2.32 4.22
N LEU A 99 41.14 2.75 3.38
CA LEU A 99 39.74 2.99 3.72
C LEU A 99 38.84 1.94 3.06
N MET A 100 37.84 1.51 3.82
CA MET A 100 36.80 0.59 3.38
C MET A 100 35.44 1.12 3.83
N ALA A 101 34.44 1.05 2.96
CA ALA A 101 33.05 1.21 3.35
C ALA A 101 32.18 0.09 2.78
N MET A 102 31.24 -0.41 3.58
CA MET A 102 30.31 -1.47 3.21
C MET A 102 28.95 -1.22 3.86
N TYR A 103 27.92 -1.83 3.30
CA TYR A 103 26.56 -1.58 3.76
C TYR A 103 25.68 -2.83 3.74
N ARG A 104 24.59 -2.77 4.49
CA ARG A 104 23.55 -3.79 4.56
C ARG A 104 22.20 -3.18 4.94
N MET A 105 21.11 -3.65 4.33
CA MET A 105 19.77 -3.39 4.85
C MET A 105 19.51 -4.34 6.03
N ALA A 106 19.23 -3.77 7.19
CA ALA A 106 19.05 -4.52 8.43
C ALA A 106 17.78 -5.38 8.40
N THR A 107 17.88 -6.62 8.88
CA THR A 107 16.73 -7.49 9.17
C THR A 107 16.19 -7.29 10.59
N GLY A 108 16.90 -6.54 11.42
CA GLY A 108 16.54 -6.23 12.81
C GLY A 108 17.03 -7.26 13.82
N THR A 109 17.85 -8.21 13.39
CA THR A 109 18.38 -9.31 14.21
C THR A 109 19.89 -9.27 14.34
N GLU A 110 20.55 -8.39 13.59
CA GLU A 110 22.00 -8.23 13.59
C GLU A 110 22.47 -7.63 14.91
N SER A 111 23.47 -8.25 15.55
CA SER A 111 24.11 -7.73 16.77
C SER A 111 25.62 -7.72 16.69
N GLU A 112 26.19 -8.38 15.68
CA GLU A 112 27.63 -8.43 15.45
C GLU A 112 27.97 -8.63 13.97
N THR A 113 29.19 -8.25 13.61
CA THR A 113 29.84 -8.58 12.34
C THR A 113 31.35 -8.68 12.54
N MET A 114 32.06 -9.28 11.59
CA MET A 114 33.52 -9.40 11.63
C MET A 114 34.13 -8.86 10.35
N PHE A 115 34.94 -7.81 10.48
CA PHE A 115 35.67 -7.25 9.33
C PHE A 115 37.08 -7.87 9.29
N ALA A 116 37.44 -8.50 8.17
CA ALA A 116 38.70 -9.24 8.05
C ALA A 116 39.54 -8.80 6.84
N TRP A 117 40.85 -8.66 7.07
CA TRP A 117 41.86 -8.36 6.04
C TRP A 117 42.96 -9.42 6.03
N GLY A 118 43.34 -9.86 4.83
CA GLY A 118 44.41 -10.82 4.66
C GLY A 118 45.81 -10.32 5.03
N ARG A 119 46.03 -8.99 5.12
CA ARG A 119 47.27 -8.36 5.58
C ARG A 119 47.00 -6.99 6.24
N ALA A 120 47.66 -6.72 7.38
CA ALA A 120 47.68 -5.43 8.06
C ALA A 120 49.02 -5.23 8.80
N ALA A 121 49.48 -3.98 8.92
CA ALA A 121 50.79 -3.65 9.49
C ALA A 121 50.79 -3.58 11.04
N SER A 122 49.79 -2.93 11.66
CA SER A 122 49.75 -2.68 13.11
C SER A 122 48.36 -2.81 13.75
N GLY A 123 47.30 -2.47 13.00
CA GLY A 123 45.92 -2.48 13.50
C GLY A 123 44.95 -1.72 12.61
N GLY A 124 43.74 -1.50 13.13
CA GLY A 124 42.68 -0.78 12.44
C GLY A 124 41.60 -0.28 13.38
N SER A 125 40.80 0.65 12.87
CA SER A 125 39.58 1.12 13.52
C SER A 125 38.38 0.95 12.61
N TRP A 126 37.21 0.85 13.22
CA TRP A 126 35.96 0.70 12.50
C TRP A 126 34.85 1.49 13.18
N MET A 127 33.80 1.76 12.40
CA MET A 127 32.52 2.24 12.88
C MET A 127 31.38 1.59 12.11
N VAL A 128 30.23 1.46 12.75
CA VAL A 128 28.95 1.06 12.15
C VAL A 128 27.91 2.13 12.49
N ALA A 129 27.36 2.77 11.47
CA ALA A 129 26.29 3.77 11.57
C ALA A 129 24.96 3.20 11.05
N GLU A 130 23.88 3.46 11.79
CA GLU A 130 22.51 3.08 11.45
C GLU A 130 21.75 4.32 10.92
N TYR A 131 21.23 4.23 9.70
CA TYR A 131 20.41 5.27 9.06
C TYR A 131 19.00 4.75 8.78
N ALA A 132 17.98 5.48 9.23
CA ALA A 132 16.58 5.28 8.90
C ALA A 132 16.16 6.16 7.71
N GLY A 133 15.04 5.83 7.06
CA GLY A 133 14.50 6.63 5.96
C GLY A 133 15.40 6.65 4.72
N VAL A 134 16.18 5.58 4.52
CA VAL A 134 17.02 5.37 3.33
C VAL A 134 16.33 4.35 2.43
N SER A 135 16.44 4.55 1.11
CA SER A 135 15.91 3.64 0.11
C SER A 135 16.42 2.21 0.32
N SER A 136 15.51 1.22 0.32
CA SER A 136 15.89 -0.19 0.49
C SER A 136 16.31 -0.86 -0.81
N SER A 137 15.86 -0.36 -1.96
CA SER A 137 16.17 -0.85 -3.30
C SER A 137 17.44 -0.23 -3.86
N ASP A 138 17.69 1.04 -3.55
CA ASP A 138 18.86 1.79 -3.96
C ASP A 138 19.38 2.66 -2.80
N PRO A 139 19.96 2.04 -1.75
CA PRO A 139 20.38 2.78 -0.56
C PRO A 139 21.53 3.75 -0.79
N LEU A 140 22.32 3.55 -1.85
CA LEU A 140 23.51 4.34 -2.17
C LEU A 140 23.43 4.85 -3.61
N GLY A 141 23.50 6.17 -3.79
CA GLY A 141 23.64 6.81 -5.09
C GLY A 141 25.06 6.70 -5.67
N PRO A 142 25.42 7.53 -6.68
CA PRO A 142 26.74 7.49 -7.28
C PRO A 142 27.86 7.68 -6.25
N ILE A 143 28.76 6.69 -6.15
CA ILE A 143 29.92 6.76 -5.27
C ILE A 143 31.04 7.54 -5.96
N ARG A 144 31.65 8.47 -5.25
CA ARG A 144 32.89 9.15 -5.68
C ARG A 144 33.97 8.89 -4.65
N VAL A 145 35.16 8.55 -5.15
CA VAL A 145 36.36 8.33 -4.32
C VAL A 145 37.31 9.48 -4.60
N PRO A 146 37.33 10.55 -3.78
CA PRO A 146 38.33 11.58 -3.92
C PRO A 146 39.71 11.08 -3.44
N ALA A 147 40.73 11.84 -3.81
CA ALA A 147 42.13 11.47 -3.76
C ALA A 147 42.66 10.93 -2.40
N TYR A 148 43.67 10.08 -2.50
CA TYR A 148 44.60 9.77 -1.40
C TYR A 148 45.58 10.94 -1.27
N SER A 149 45.78 11.47 -0.06
CA SER A 149 46.76 12.53 0.20
C SER A 149 47.91 12.02 1.05
N ASP A 150 49.12 12.20 0.57
CA ASP A 150 50.38 11.76 1.20
C ASP A 150 51.26 12.93 1.69
N THR A 151 50.84 14.18 1.53
CA THR A 151 51.66 15.35 1.92
C THR A 151 51.44 15.77 3.38
N ALA A 152 52.55 15.94 4.09
CA ALA A 152 52.68 16.16 5.54
C ALA A 152 52.02 17.45 6.13
N ARG A 153 51.08 18.12 5.44
CA ARG A 153 50.27 19.23 6.00
C ARG A 153 48.82 19.26 5.44
N THR A 154 47.95 18.51 6.13
CA THR A 154 46.65 18.95 6.70
C THR A 154 45.49 19.46 5.81
N ARG A 155 45.34 19.00 4.56
CA ARG A 155 44.09 19.23 3.79
C ARG A 155 43.79 18.13 2.77
N VAL A 156 42.54 17.66 2.73
CA VAL A 156 42.00 16.90 1.59
C VAL A 156 40.81 17.66 1.00
N VAL A 157 40.76 17.69 -0.32
CA VAL A 157 39.60 18.20 -1.07
C VAL A 157 38.80 17.00 -1.55
N LEU A 158 37.54 16.92 -1.13
CA LEU A 158 36.58 15.95 -1.63
C LEU A 158 35.79 16.58 -2.77
N ASP A 159 35.42 15.74 -3.73
CA ASP A 159 34.50 16.08 -4.81
C ASP A 159 33.26 15.18 -4.68
N PRO A 160 32.28 15.57 -3.85
CA PRO A 160 31.07 14.77 -3.65
C PRO A 160 30.33 14.57 -4.98
N PRO A 161 29.61 13.45 -5.13
CA PRO A 161 28.73 13.28 -6.30
C PRO A 161 27.72 14.43 -6.39
N ALA A 162 27.26 14.72 -7.61
CA ALA A 162 26.14 15.64 -7.80
C ALA A 162 24.93 15.12 -7.01
N ALA A 163 24.42 15.93 -6.08
CA ALA A 163 23.42 15.49 -5.13
C ALA A 163 22.08 15.24 -5.81
N GLU A 164 21.51 14.04 -5.59
CA GLU A 164 20.10 13.81 -5.86
C GLU A 164 19.26 14.54 -4.80
N ALA A 165 18.05 14.95 -5.18
CA ALA A 165 17.16 15.69 -4.30
C ALA A 165 16.89 14.90 -3.01
N ASN A 166 16.90 15.59 -1.87
CA ASN A 166 16.58 15.00 -0.55
C ASN A 166 17.56 13.91 -0.07
N SER A 167 18.69 13.71 -0.73
CA SER A 167 19.70 12.73 -0.32
C SER A 167 20.54 13.20 0.88
N ILE A 168 21.18 12.25 1.57
CA ILE A 168 22.14 12.51 2.64
C ILE A 168 23.55 12.33 2.07
N VAL A 169 24.39 13.37 2.15
CA VAL A 169 25.78 13.28 1.69
C VAL A 169 26.72 13.07 2.87
N LEU A 170 27.56 12.04 2.76
CA LEU A 170 28.50 11.60 3.79
C LEU A 170 29.94 11.75 3.32
N ALA A 171 30.83 12.13 4.22
CA ALA A 171 32.27 12.12 4.04
C ALA A 171 32.88 11.13 5.05
N LEU A 172 33.62 10.16 4.51
CA LEU A 172 34.23 9.05 5.22
C LEU A 172 35.75 9.21 5.21
N PHE A 173 36.40 8.91 6.32
CA PHE A 173 37.85 9.06 6.44
C PHE A 173 38.48 7.87 7.16
N ALA A 174 39.63 7.44 6.66
CA ALA A 174 40.63 6.66 7.38
C ALA A 174 41.92 7.49 7.46
N ILE A 175 42.48 7.62 8.65
CA ILE A 175 43.48 8.63 9.01
C ILE A 175 44.66 7.91 9.61
N ASP A 176 45.84 8.12 9.03
CA ASP A 176 47.08 7.56 9.55
C ASP A 176 47.51 8.27 10.85
N SER A 177 48.13 7.47 11.74
CA SER A 177 48.57 7.74 13.11
C SER A 177 48.30 9.16 13.65
N MET A 178 47.46 9.25 14.68
CA MET A 178 47.31 10.49 15.44
C MET A 178 48.39 10.54 16.52
N ASN A 179 49.54 11.13 16.18
CA ASN A 179 50.71 11.12 17.06
C ASN A 179 50.44 11.85 18.39
N ALA A 180 50.26 11.08 19.48
CA ALA A 180 50.06 11.61 20.83
C ALA A 180 51.38 11.99 21.52
N GLN A 181 52.54 11.60 20.99
CA GLN A 181 53.82 11.67 21.72
C GLN A 181 54.61 12.97 21.56
N THR A 182 54.23 13.87 20.66
CA THR A 182 54.93 15.17 20.48
C THR A 182 54.26 16.36 21.17
N ALA A 183 53.15 16.16 21.88
CA ALA A 183 52.52 17.20 22.69
C ALA A 183 52.76 16.92 24.17
N GLY A 184 53.83 17.49 24.72
CA GLY A 184 53.87 17.77 26.15
C GLY A 184 52.82 18.83 26.45
N ASP A 185 51.55 18.44 26.59
CA ASP A 185 50.50 19.20 27.29
C ASP A 185 49.18 18.41 27.32
N THR A 186 48.50 18.50 28.44
CA THR A 186 47.19 17.89 28.75
C THR A 186 46.05 18.46 27.90
N GLY A 187 45.91 18.00 26.65
CA GLY A 187 44.78 18.36 25.78
C GLY A 187 44.58 17.33 24.67
N GLY A 188 43.41 16.70 24.63
CA GLY A 188 43.09 15.56 23.77
C GLY A 188 43.43 15.75 22.28
N VAL A 189 43.60 14.62 21.61
CA VAL A 189 43.81 14.53 20.17
C VAL A 189 42.64 15.19 19.43
N GLU A 190 42.84 16.39 18.88
CA GLU A 190 41.76 17.11 18.19
C GLU A 190 41.88 16.93 16.66
N PHE A 191 41.37 15.80 16.17
CA PHE A 191 40.96 15.67 14.77
C PHE A 191 39.50 16.11 14.65
N ARG A 192 39.28 17.31 14.10
CA ARG A 192 37.95 17.84 13.74
C ARG A 192 37.99 18.34 12.30
N PRO A 193 37.47 17.56 11.34
CA PRO A 193 37.33 18.02 9.97
C PRO A 193 36.46 19.30 9.94
N THR A 194 37.00 20.40 9.44
CA THR A 194 36.29 21.69 9.36
C THR A 194 36.03 22.07 7.91
N ALA A 195 34.94 21.54 7.34
CA ALA A 195 34.40 21.97 6.05
C ALA A 195 33.07 22.71 6.29
N PRO A 196 32.85 23.90 5.71
CA PRO A 196 31.58 24.62 5.84
C PRO A 196 30.39 23.76 5.39
N GLY A 197 29.28 23.79 6.13
CA GLY A 197 28.07 23.02 5.84
C GLY A 197 28.12 21.54 6.26
N TRP A 198 29.28 21.03 6.68
CA TRP A 198 29.43 19.66 7.17
C TRP A 198 29.41 19.60 8.69
N ASN A 199 28.59 18.69 9.22
CA ASN A 199 28.49 18.37 10.63
C ASN A 199 29.35 17.15 10.95
N TRP A 200 30.10 17.23 12.05
CA TRP A 200 30.83 16.10 12.58
C TRP A 200 29.88 15.07 13.20
N VAL A 201 30.08 13.79 12.89
CA VAL A 201 29.25 12.69 13.42
C VAL A 201 29.97 11.93 14.52
N THR A 202 31.09 11.30 14.19
CA THR A 202 31.88 10.51 15.15
C THR A 202 33.30 10.25 14.64
N THR A 203 34.17 9.80 15.54
CA THR A 203 35.49 9.24 15.24
C THR A 203 35.74 7.98 16.06
N SER A 204 36.50 7.03 15.50
CA SER A 204 37.02 5.86 16.21
C SER A 204 38.56 5.90 16.18
N TYR A 205 39.19 5.88 17.34
CA TYR A 205 40.66 5.79 17.46
C TYR A 205 41.10 5.34 18.87
N SER A 206 42.37 4.97 19.02
CA SER A 206 43.02 4.66 20.31
C SER A 206 44.27 5.51 20.50
N SER A 207 44.36 6.24 21.61
CA SER A 207 45.56 7.02 21.98
C SER A 207 46.66 6.17 22.64
N ARG A 208 46.37 4.90 22.97
CA ARG A 208 47.30 4.02 23.69
C ARG A 208 48.34 3.36 22.77
N GLU A 209 48.01 3.21 21.50
CA GLU A 209 48.88 2.58 20.51
C GLU A 209 49.06 3.57 19.36
N GLY A 210 50.22 4.23 19.32
CA GLY A 210 50.50 5.36 18.42
C GLY A 210 50.35 5.05 16.92
N ASP A 211 50.33 3.76 16.55
CA ASP A 211 50.35 3.30 15.14
C ASP A 211 48.98 2.80 14.64
N CYS A 212 47.89 2.97 15.40
CA CYS A 212 46.54 2.56 14.98
C CYS A 212 45.81 3.71 14.26
N PRO A 213 45.27 3.49 13.04
CA PRO A 213 44.64 4.54 12.27
C PRO A 213 43.28 4.93 12.85
N GLY A 214 42.93 6.20 12.75
CA GLY A 214 41.61 6.70 13.10
C GLY A 214 40.61 6.54 11.95
N THR A 215 39.32 6.35 12.24
CA THR A 215 38.24 6.48 11.26
C THR A 215 37.30 7.61 11.66
N ALA A 216 36.78 8.36 10.69
CA ALA A 216 35.86 9.46 10.94
C ALA A 216 34.69 9.48 9.95
N LEU A 217 33.55 10.00 10.41
CA LEU A 217 32.34 10.23 9.62
C LEU A 217 31.86 11.66 9.82
N SER A 218 31.53 12.33 8.71
CA SER A 218 30.89 13.64 8.67
C SER A 218 29.69 13.60 7.72
N GLU A 219 28.68 14.43 7.98
CA GLU A 219 27.41 14.48 7.25
C GLU A 219 27.08 15.92 6.89
N TYR A 220 26.57 16.18 5.68
CA TYR A 220 26.17 17.52 5.28
C TYR A 220 24.88 17.94 6.02
N GLY A 221 24.88 19.13 6.62
CA GLY A 221 23.92 19.53 7.66
C GLY A 221 22.53 19.98 7.19
N THR A 222 22.25 19.93 5.89
CA THR A 222 20.95 20.28 5.30
C THR A 222 20.65 19.31 4.17
N PRO A 223 19.40 18.85 3.99
CA PRO A 223 19.03 18.06 2.82
C PRO A 223 19.32 18.89 1.56
N LEU A 224 20.00 18.28 0.59
CA LEU A 224 20.40 19.00 -0.61
C LEU A 224 19.22 19.11 -1.58
N ALA A 225 19.00 20.32 -2.09
CA ALA A 225 18.22 20.52 -3.29
C ALA A 225 18.98 19.92 -4.49
N THR A 226 18.26 19.54 -5.55
CA THR A 226 18.87 19.03 -6.78
C THR A 226 19.87 20.05 -7.34
N GLY A 227 21.07 19.58 -7.70
CA GLY A 227 22.07 20.41 -8.37
C GLY A 227 22.87 21.35 -7.45
N VAL A 228 22.79 21.19 -6.13
CA VAL A 228 23.75 21.85 -5.22
C VAL A 228 25.15 21.32 -5.51
N ASP A 229 26.05 22.25 -5.86
CA ASP A 229 27.44 21.95 -6.12
C ASP A 229 28.23 21.92 -4.80
N LEU A 230 28.63 20.72 -4.38
CA LEU A 230 29.53 20.52 -3.25
C LEU A 230 30.97 20.26 -3.70
N SER A 231 31.27 20.40 -5.00
CA SER A 231 32.61 20.25 -5.53
C SER A 231 33.56 21.19 -4.79
N SER A 232 34.77 20.71 -4.54
CA SER A 232 35.79 21.45 -3.78
C SER A 232 35.55 21.56 -2.26
N SER A 233 34.68 20.72 -1.68
CA SER A 233 34.54 20.57 -0.22
C SER A 233 35.90 20.25 0.42
N ALA A 234 36.44 21.22 1.16
CA ALA A 234 37.79 21.14 1.70
C ALA A 234 37.77 20.81 3.19
N PHE A 235 38.32 19.66 3.55
CA PHE A 235 38.45 19.21 4.92
C PHE A 235 39.86 19.48 5.42
N ARG A 236 39.97 20.18 6.55
CA ARG A 236 41.23 20.48 7.24
C ARG A 236 41.25 19.81 8.61
N TRP A 237 42.42 19.38 9.04
CA TRP A 237 42.66 18.78 10.35
C TRP A 237 43.98 19.28 10.95
N LEU A 238 44.15 19.15 12.26
CA LEU A 238 45.25 19.81 12.95
C LEU A 238 46.57 19.02 12.94
N ARG A 239 46.54 17.68 13.03
CA ARG A 239 47.74 16.84 13.25
C ARG A 239 47.60 15.42 12.66
N SER A 240 47.60 15.29 11.33
CA SER A 240 47.75 14.01 10.62
C SER A 240 48.54 14.22 9.34
N ASP A 241 49.42 13.28 9.04
CA ASP A 241 50.30 13.23 7.88
C ASP A 241 49.63 12.60 6.65
N GLN A 242 48.76 11.59 6.82
CA GLN A 242 48.13 10.88 5.69
C GLN A 242 46.65 10.51 5.94
N VAL A 243 45.82 10.67 4.91
CA VAL A 243 44.36 10.38 4.97
C VAL A 243 43.89 9.74 3.66
N ALA A 244 43.12 8.65 3.79
CA ALA A 244 42.26 8.14 2.73
C ALA A 244 40.82 8.58 3.01
N ALA A 245 40.16 9.15 2.00
CA ALA A 245 38.81 9.67 2.16
C ALA A 245 37.89 9.27 1.01
N ALA A 246 36.59 9.25 1.28
CA ALA A 246 35.57 8.98 0.29
C ALA A 246 34.30 9.79 0.59
N THR A 247 33.45 9.94 -0.42
CA THR A 247 32.11 10.51 -0.25
C THR A 247 31.05 9.52 -0.71
N LEU A 248 30.00 9.37 0.09
CA LEU A 248 28.81 8.58 -0.24
C LEU A 248 27.58 9.48 -0.26
N GLN A 249 26.60 9.10 -1.07
CA GLN A 249 25.27 9.66 -1.04
C GLN A 249 24.29 8.57 -0.66
N LEU A 250 23.56 8.75 0.45
CA LEU A 250 22.45 7.88 0.82
C LEU A 250 21.18 8.44 0.18
N ASN A 251 20.51 7.62 -0.62
CA ASN A 251 19.31 8.04 -1.34
C ASN A 251 18.09 7.92 -0.43
N SER A 252 17.30 8.99 -0.33
CA SER A 252 15.98 8.90 0.27
C SER A 252 15.06 8.07 -0.63
N PRO A 253 14.12 7.31 -0.04
CA PRO A 253 13.14 6.62 -0.84
C PRO A 253 12.29 7.62 -1.62
N THR A 254 11.92 7.26 -2.85
CA THR A 254 11.10 8.12 -3.70
C THR A 254 9.62 7.77 -3.48
N PRO A 255 8.78 8.73 -3.04
CA PRO A 255 7.34 8.52 -2.91
C PRO A 255 6.77 7.99 -4.23
N THR A 256 6.15 6.81 -4.17
CA THR A 256 5.73 6.09 -5.36
C THR A 256 4.26 5.72 -5.27
N LEU A 257 3.50 6.07 -6.30
CA LEU A 257 2.17 5.49 -6.54
C LEU A 257 2.35 4.05 -7.03
N VAL A 258 1.91 3.07 -6.23
CA VAL A 258 2.02 1.63 -6.52
C VAL A 258 0.78 1.13 -7.27
N SER A 259 -0.43 1.46 -6.83
CA SER A 259 -1.67 1.06 -7.48
C SER A 259 -2.80 2.09 -7.27
N ARG A 260 -3.85 1.98 -8.08
CA ARG A 260 -5.06 2.80 -7.99
C ARG A 260 -6.28 1.98 -8.40
N TRP A 261 -7.38 2.14 -7.67
CA TRP A 261 -8.64 1.45 -7.90
C TRP A 261 -9.77 2.46 -7.70
N VAL A 262 -10.53 2.76 -8.75
CA VAL A 262 -11.68 3.66 -8.68
C VAL A 262 -12.98 2.90 -8.39
N GLY A 263 -13.82 3.46 -7.53
CA GLY A 263 -15.12 2.91 -7.16
C GLY A 263 -15.94 3.92 -6.35
N ALA A 264 -17.02 3.44 -5.73
CA ALA A 264 -17.94 4.26 -4.91
C ALA A 264 -18.36 5.58 -5.59
N VAL A 265 -18.64 5.53 -6.90
CA VAL A 265 -19.01 6.71 -7.68
C VAL A 265 -20.45 7.11 -7.38
N THR A 266 -20.67 8.38 -7.12
CA THR A 266 -21.99 8.99 -6.88
C THR A 266 -22.31 9.97 -8.00
N GLY A 267 -23.41 10.71 -7.87
CA GLY A 267 -23.70 11.83 -8.78
C GLY A 267 -22.70 12.99 -8.65
N THR A 268 -22.00 13.10 -7.52
CA THR A 268 -21.16 14.27 -7.21
C THR A 268 -19.75 13.91 -6.78
N GLY A 269 -19.37 12.63 -6.83
CA GLY A 269 -18.07 12.22 -6.29
C GLY A 269 -17.66 10.81 -6.66
N ALA A 270 -16.46 10.46 -6.21
CA ALA A 270 -15.86 9.15 -6.38
C ALA A 270 -14.83 8.87 -5.30
N THR A 271 -14.50 7.60 -5.08
CA THR A 271 -13.34 7.21 -4.27
C THR A 271 -12.31 6.51 -5.14
N VAL A 272 -11.05 6.91 -5.00
CA VAL A 272 -9.91 6.18 -5.55
C VAL A 272 -9.10 5.62 -4.39
N ALA A 273 -9.14 4.30 -4.21
CA ALA A 273 -8.22 3.62 -3.30
C ALA A 273 -6.85 3.51 -3.95
N VAL A 274 -5.79 3.88 -3.23
CA VAL A 274 -4.41 3.85 -3.72
C VAL A 274 -3.51 3.07 -2.79
N LYS A 275 -2.48 2.47 -3.36
CA LYS A 275 -1.31 1.98 -2.63
C LYS A 275 -0.15 2.91 -2.92
N LEU A 276 0.50 3.39 -1.87
CA LEU A 276 1.68 4.25 -1.91
C LEU A 276 2.86 3.53 -1.24
N ALA A 277 4.07 3.82 -1.71
CA ALA A 277 5.30 3.46 -1.04
C ALA A 277 6.06 4.74 -0.72
N ASP A 278 6.60 4.83 0.50
CA ASP A 278 7.47 5.91 0.96
C ASP A 278 6.87 7.32 0.80
N ALA A 279 5.54 7.43 0.86
CA ALA A 279 4.81 8.68 0.72
C ALA A 279 4.21 9.13 2.06
N THR A 280 4.11 10.45 2.25
CA THR A 280 3.49 11.04 3.45
C THR A 280 2.03 11.42 3.23
N THR A 281 1.67 11.82 2.02
CA THR A 281 0.31 12.19 1.64
C THR A 281 0.07 11.97 0.15
N ALA A 282 -1.20 11.78 -0.21
CA ALA A 282 -1.65 11.90 -1.58
C ALA A 282 -3.01 12.59 -1.67
N ARG A 283 -3.28 13.16 -2.85
CA ARG A 283 -4.60 13.69 -3.23
C ARG A 283 -4.87 13.47 -4.71
N LEU A 284 -6.14 13.49 -5.09
CA LEU A 284 -6.55 13.45 -6.49
C LEU A 284 -6.46 14.84 -7.10
N LYS A 285 -5.99 14.89 -8.35
CA LYS A 285 -6.25 15.98 -9.28
C LYS A 285 -7.24 15.46 -10.32
N VAL A 286 -8.42 16.05 -10.40
CA VAL A 286 -9.54 15.59 -11.22
C VAL A 286 -9.93 16.69 -12.21
N ALA A 287 -10.20 16.34 -13.47
CA ALA A 287 -10.52 17.27 -14.55
C ALA A 287 -11.47 16.65 -15.57
N THR A 288 -12.12 17.46 -16.39
CA THR A 288 -13.00 16.99 -17.48
C THR A 288 -12.22 16.60 -18.74
N ASP A 289 -10.93 16.96 -18.82
CA ASP A 289 -10.02 16.61 -19.92
C ASP A 289 -8.89 15.66 -19.48
N PRO A 290 -8.40 14.78 -20.38
CA PRO A 290 -7.30 13.86 -20.08
C PRO A 290 -5.96 14.52 -19.70
N ALA A 291 -5.74 15.79 -20.10
CA ALA A 291 -4.50 16.52 -19.77
C ALA A 291 -4.53 17.13 -18.37
N LEU A 292 -5.64 16.98 -17.63
CA LEU A 292 -5.82 17.48 -16.27
C LEU A 292 -5.64 19.00 -16.17
N SER A 293 -6.26 19.74 -17.09
CA SER A 293 -6.03 21.17 -17.28
C SER A 293 -7.28 22.05 -17.21
N ALA A 294 -8.46 21.50 -17.47
CA ALA A 294 -9.75 22.17 -17.44
C ALA A 294 -10.61 21.73 -16.25
N ASP A 295 -11.35 22.66 -15.66
CA ASP A 295 -12.27 22.42 -14.53
C ASP A 295 -11.67 21.62 -13.37
N VAL A 296 -10.38 21.88 -13.11
CA VAL A 296 -9.57 21.10 -12.17
C VAL A 296 -10.13 21.21 -10.76
N ARG A 297 -10.33 20.06 -10.12
CA ARG A 297 -10.69 19.92 -8.72
C ARG A 297 -9.67 19.03 -8.02
N TYR A 298 -9.54 19.23 -6.72
CA TYR A 298 -8.64 18.46 -5.88
C TYR A 298 -9.42 17.78 -4.76
N SER A 299 -9.07 16.55 -4.43
CA SER A 299 -9.49 15.99 -3.15
C SER A 299 -8.74 16.64 -2.01
N ALA A 300 -9.20 16.43 -0.78
CA ALA A 300 -8.36 16.65 0.39
C ALA A 300 -7.10 15.76 0.34
N ASP A 301 -6.03 16.22 1.00
CA ASP A 301 -4.85 15.43 1.30
C ASP A 301 -5.19 14.27 2.24
N SER A 302 -4.69 13.08 1.91
CA SER A 302 -4.92 11.85 2.67
C SER A 302 -3.59 11.12 2.90
N PRO A 303 -3.16 10.95 4.16
CA PRO A 303 -1.97 10.17 4.46
C PRO A 303 -2.25 8.67 4.26
N PRO A 304 -1.28 7.90 3.73
CA PRO A 304 -1.39 6.46 3.74
C PRO A 304 -1.31 5.90 5.17
N ASP A 305 -1.97 4.76 5.38
CA ASP A 305 -1.80 3.99 6.61
C ASP A 305 -0.44 3.27 6.67
N VAL A 306 -0.20 2.53 7.76
CA VAL A 306 1.06 1.78 7.98
C VAL A 306 1.36 0.73 6.89
N ASN A 307 0.36 0.33 6.10
CA ASN A 307 0.53 -0.58 4.97
C ASN A 307 0.56 0.16 3.63
N GLY A 308 0.68 1.48 3.62
CA GLY A 308 0.72 2.28 2.40
C GLY A 308 -0.65 2.47 1.72
N ALA A 309 -1.76 2.09 2.34
CA ALA A 309 -3.09 2.22 1.73
C ALA A 309 -3.72 3.58 2.08
N ALA A 310 -4.34 4.24 1.09
CA ALA A 310 -5.14 5.45 1.30
C ALA A 310 -6.40 5.42 0.44
N LYS A 311 -7.45 6.13 0.86
CA LYS A 311 -8.67 6.36 0.08
C LYS A 311 -8.83 7.83 -0.20
N LEU A 312 -8.67 8.21 -1.45
CA LEU A 312 -8.78 9.58 -1.91
C LEU A 312 -10.22 9.84 -2.36
N VAL A 313 -10.93 10.69 -1.65
CA VAL A 313 -12.37 10.98 -1.88
C VAL A 313 -12.51 12.34 -2.53
N ILE A 314 -13.14 12.39 -3.70
CA ILE A 314 -13.47 13.63 -4.40
C ILE A 314 -14.98 13.84 -4.38
N GLU A 315 -15.40 15.07 -4.10
CA GLU A 315 -16.80 15.51 -3.99
C GLU A 315 -17.04 16.74 -4.89
N ASP A 316 -18.25 17.30 -4.86
CA ASP A 316 -18.65 18.51 -5.60
C ASP A 316 -18.39 18.48 -7.13
N LEU A 317 -18.52 17.28 -7.71
CA LEU A 317 -18.50 17.03 -9.15
C LEU A 317 -19.88 17.21 -9.79
N GLN A 318 -19.90 17.41 -11.11
CA GLN A 318 -21.15 17.45 -11.86
C GLN A 318 -21.67 16.03 -12.14
N PRO A 319 -22.98 15.77 -12.02
CA PRO A 319 -23.60 14.50 -12.41
C PRO A 319 -23.42 14.14 -13.88
N GLY A 320 -23.45 12.84 -14.19
CA GLY A 320 -23.42 12.30 -15.56
C GLY A 320 -22.18 12.66 -16.38
N THR A 321 -21.11 13.10 -15.73
CA THR A 321 -19.96 13.76 -16.36
C THR A 321 -18.73 12.85 -16.35
N GLN A 322 -18.06 12.76 -17.50
CA GLN A 322 -16.79 12.06 -17.62
C GLN A 322 -15.68 12.89 -16.98
N TYR A 323 -14.93 12.27 -16.07
CA TYR A 323 -13.75 12.84 -15.44
C TYR A 323 -12.52 11.96 -15.69
N HIS A 324 -11.37 12.63 -15.72
CA HIS A 324 -10.04 12.05 -15.69
C HIS A 324 -9.35 12.45 -14.39
N TYR A 325 -8.49 11.59 -13.87
CA TYR A 325 -7.77 11.87 -12.64
C TYR A 325 -6.30 11.46 -12.71
N GLY A 326 -5.48 12.20 -11.98
CA GLY A 326 -4.13 11.82 -11.57
C GLY A 326 -4.01 11.85 -10.05
N VAL A 327 -2.96 11.21 -9.53
CA VAL A 327 -2.64 11.23 -8.09
C VAL A 327 -1.42 12.11 -7.88
N GLU A 328 -1.56 13.14 -7.06
CA GLU A 328 -0.43 13.90 -6.52
C GLU A 328 0.07 13.18 -5.27
N VAL A 329 1.34 12.78 -5.27
CA VAL A 329 2.01 12.12 -4.14
C VAL A 329 3.06 13.08 -3.60
N ASP A 330 2.95 13.48 -2.34
CA ASP A 330 3.81 14.48 -1.70
C ASP A 330 3.99 15.76 -2.55
N GLY A 331 2.90 16.22 -3.17
CA GLY A 331 2.87 17.42 -4.02
C GLY A 331 3.31 17.23 -5.47
N ALA A 332 3.80 16.04 -5.85
CA ALA A 332 4.21 15.72 -7.22
C ALA A 332 3.12 14.92 -7.95
N LEU A 333 2.60 15.46 -9.05
CA LEU A 333 1.59 14.78 -9.88
C LEU A 333 2.19 13.62 -10.67
N ASN A 334 1.61 12.43 -10.52
CA ASN A 334 1.86 11.32 -11.44
C ASN A 334 1.01 11.49 -12.72
N SER A 335 1.63 12.04 -13.76
CA SER A 335 0.97 12.30 -15.06
C SER A 335 0.94 11.09 -16.00
N VAL A 336 1.61 9.98 -15.66
CA VAL A 336 1.67 8.77 -16.50
C VAL A 336 0.59 7.76 -16.10
N ARG A 337 0.38 7.60 -14.79
CA ARG A 337 -0.54 6.62 -14.21
C ARG A 337 -1.88 7.26 -13.87
N THR A 338 -2.56 7.80 -14.89
CA THR A 338 -3.89 8.41 -14.77
C THR A 338 -5.03 7.39 -14.83
N GLY A 339 -6.24 7.83 -14.50
CA GLY A 339 -7.45 7.02 -14.60
C GLY A 339 -8.65 7.88 -14.98
N SER A 340 -9.84 7.28 -15.00
CA SER A 340 -11.07 7.94 -15.37
C SER A 340 -12.29 7.33 -14.68
N PHE A 341 -13.38 8.08 -14.63
CA PHE A 341 -14.70 7.60 -14.20
C PHE A 341 -15.79 8.53 -14.73
N ARG A 342 -17.04 8.06 -14.80
CA ARG A 342 -18.21 8.88 -15.06
C ARG A 342 -19.10 8.93 -13.82
N THR A 343 -19.36 10.14 -13.31
CA THR A 343 -20.31 10.34 -12.21
C THR A 343 -21.71 9.87 -12.61
N SER A 344 -22.47 9.36 -11.65
CA SER A 344 -23.85 8.94 -11.90
C SER A 344 -24.67 10.09 -12.48
N PRO A 345 -25.49 9.87 -13.52
CA PRO A 345 -26.54 10.84 -13.84
C PRO A 345 -27.50 10.96 -12.65
N VAL A 346 -28.07 12.15 -12.45
CA VAL A 346 -29.14 12.38 -11.48
C VAL A 346 -30.46 12.43 -12.24
N GLY A 347 -31.41 11.59 -11.86
CA GLY A 347 -32.67 11.43 -12.60
C GLY A 347 -32.50 10.57 -13.85
N GLY A 348 -33.30 10.85 -14.89
CA GLY A 348 -33.33 10.04 -16.11
C GLY A 348 -32.00 10.05 -16.84
N GLY A 349 -31.44 8.87 -17.10
CA GLY A 349 -30.15 8.73 -17.77
C GLY A 349 -29.82 7.29 -18.11
N SER A 350 -29.48 7.04 -19.38
CA SER A 350 -29.00 5.73 -19.82
C SER A 350 -27.53 5.54 -19.44
N PHE A 351 -27.14 4.33 -19.08
CA PHE A 351 -25.76 3.99 -18.73
C PHE A 351 -25.46 2.52 -19.06
N THR A 352 -24.18 2.19 -19.11
CA THR A 352 -23.68 0.84 -19.41
C THR A 352 -23.01 0.23 -18.19
N LEU A 353 -23.46 -0.97 -17.83
CA LEU A 353 -22.92 -1.81 -16.77
C LEU A 353 -22.21 -3.00 -17.41
N ALA A 354 -20.98 -3.29 -16.99
CA ALA A 354 -20.39 -4.61 -17.17
C ALA A 354 -20.49 -5.40 -15.86
N PHE A 355 -20.76 -6.70 -15.92
CA PHE A 355 -20.69 -7.55 -14.73
C PHE A 355 -20.11 -8.91 -15.05
N ALA A 356 -19.32 -9.43 -14.11
CA ALA A 356 -18.68 -10.73 -14.23
C ALA A 356 -18.15 -11.22 -12.86
N SER A 357 -17.70 -12.46 -12.80
CA SER A 357 -16.98 -13.05 -11.66
C SER A 357 -15.94 -14.05 -12.15
N CYS A 358 -15.22 -14.68 -11.22
CA CYS A 358 -14.44 -15.89 -11.49
C CYS A 358 -13.28 -15.66 -12.46
N CYS A 359 -12.24 -14.95 -12.02
CA CYS A 359 -10.99 -14.81 -12.75
C CYS A 359 -9.83 -15.65 -12.16
N SER A 360 -9.63 -16.86 -12.67
CA SER A 360 -8.47 -17.69 -12.28
C SER A 360 -7.15 -17.27 -12.98
N LYS A 361 -7.20 -16.31 -13.92
CA LYS A 361 -6.02 -15.80 -14.64
C LYS A 361 -6.05 -14.26 -14.78
N PRO A 362 -5.48 -13.53 -13.80
CA PRO A 362 -5.37 -12.06 -13.77
C PRO A 362 -4.88 -11.37 -15.06
N ALA A 363 -4.08 -12.06 -15.87
CA ALA A 363 -3.48 -11.54 -17.09
C ALA A 363 -4.28 -11.86 -18.37
N ALA A 364 -5.56 -12.24 -18.26
CA ALA A 364 -6.40 -12.49 -19.43
C ALA A 364 -6.76 -11.20 -20.18
N ASP A 365 -6.80 -11.26 -21.52
CA ASP A 365 -7.14 -10.10 -22.37
C ASP A 365 -8.57 -9.58 -22.16
N ILE A 366 -9.45 -10.40 -21.55
CA ILE A 366 -10.87 -10.13 -21.35
C ILE A 366 -11.15 -8.79 -20.65
N PHE A 367 -10.25 -8.37 -19.74
CA PHE A 367 -10.38 -7.09 -19.05
C PHE A 367 -10.22 -5.88 -19.98
N THR A 368 -9.39 -6.02 -21.02
CA THR A 368 -9.25 -4.98 -22.05
C THR A 368 -10.49 -4.91 -22.93
N GLU A 369 -11.10 -6.07 -23.22
CA GLU A 369 -12.35 -6.12 -23.97
C GLU A 369 -13.51 -5.48 -23.22
N ILE A 370 -13.68 -5.81 -21.94
CA ILE A 370 -14.66 -5.19 -21.04
C ILE A 370 -14.48 -3.67 -21.05
N ARG A 371 -13.25 -3.18 -20.83
CA ARG A 371 -12.97 -1.74 -20.83
C ARG A 371 -13.37 -1.06 -22.14
N GLY A 372 -13.17 -1.70 -23.28
CA GLY A 372 -13.50 -1.10 -24.56
C GLY A 372 -14.96 -1.25 -24.99
N HIS A 373 -15.84 -1.77 -24.12
CA HIS A 373 -17.29 -1.49 -24.17
C HIS A 373 -17.64 -0.13 -23.53
N ASP A 374 -16.65 0.57 -22.97
CA ASP A 374 -16.81 1.84 -22.25
C ASP A 374 -17.90 1.79 -21.15
N PRO A 375 -17.86 0.80 -20.24
CA PRO A 375 -18.86 0.70 -19.18
C PRO A 375 -18.69 1.82 -18.15
N ASP A 376 -19.81 2.39 -17.71
CA ASP A 376 -19.85 3.37 -16.64
C ASP A 376 -19.60 2.74 -15.27
N LEU A 377 -19.95 1.46 -15.10
CA LEU A 377 -19.74 0.65 -13.90
C LEU A 377 -19.30 -0.78 -14.26
N LEU A 378 -18.43 -1.35 -13.43
CA LEU A 378 -18.17 -2.79 -13.36
C LEU A 378 -18.71 -3.35 -12.04
N VAL A 379 -19.60 -4.33 -12.08
CA VAL A 379 -19.98 -5.12 -10.90
C VAL A 379 -19.23 -6.46 -10.92
N HIS A 380 -18.22 -6.60 -10.05
CA HIS A 380 -17.44 -7.82 -9.90
C HIS A 380 -18.05 -8.68 -8.78
N LEU A 381 -18.66 -9.80 -9.15
CA LEU A 381 -19.45 -10.67 -8.28
C LEU A 381 -18.58 -11.79 -7.67
N GLY A 382 -17.39 -11.43 -7.19
CA GLY A 382 -16.50 -12.36 -6.50
C GLY A 382 -15.60 -13.22 -7.38
N ASP A 383 -14.81 -14.04 -6.71
CA ASP A 383 -13.66 -14.79 -7.22
C ASP A 383 -12.68 -13.91 -8.01
N LEU A 384 -12.31 -12.77 -7.40
CA LEU A 384 -11.40 -11.78 -7.97
C LEU A 384 -9.96 -12.28 -8.05
N HIS A 385 -9.50 -13.07 -7.07
CA HIS A 385 -8.09 -13.46 -6.99
C HIS A 385 -7.82 -14.96 -6.75
N TYR A 386 -8.85 -15.79 -6.55
CA TYR A 386 -8.70 -17.23 -6.28
C TYR A 386 -7.69 -17.56 -5.15
N GLY A 387 -7.71 -16.75 -4.09
CA GLY A 387 -6.66 -16.76 -3.07
C GLY A 387 -6.77 -17.94 -2.14
N ASN A 388 -8.00 -18.38 -1.84
CA ASN A 388 -8.29 -19.49 -0.94
C ASN A 388 -7.59 -19.36 0.42
N ILE A 389 -7.53 -18.13 0.94
CA ILE A 389 -6.82 -17.84 2.19
C ILE A 389 -7.66 -18.36 3.36
N ALA A 390 -7.13 -19.36 4.05
CA ALA A 390 -7.81 -20.05 5.15
C ALA A 390 -7.29 -19.65 6.55
N VAL A 391 -6.52 -18.57 6.63
CA VAL A 391 -5.91 -18.07 7.87
C VAL A 391 -6.32 -16.62 8.15
N ASN A 392 -6.28 -16.20 9.41
CA ASN A 392 -6.57 -14.83 9.82
C ASN A 392 -5.37 -13.90 9.56
N ASP A 393 -5.01 -13.72 8.28
CA ASP A 393 -3.87 -12.90 7.87
C ASP A 393 -4.29 -11.84 6.85
N ALA A 394 -4.46 -10.59 7.32
CA ALA A 394 -4.84 -9.48 6.45
C ALA A 394 -3.76 -9.13 5.41
N ALA A 395 -2.48 -9.43 5.67
CA ALA A 395 -1.40 -9.20 4.71
C ALA A 395 -1.53 -10.14 3.50
N ALA A 396 -1.97 -11.38 3.70
CA ALA A 396 -2.24 -12.32 2.62
C ALA A 396 -3.35 -11.82 1.68
N PHE A 397 -4.44 -11.25 2.23
CA PHE A 397 -5.51 -10.65 1.43
C PHE A 397 -5.03 -9.40 0.68
N ARG A 398 -4.30 -8.50 1.35
CA ARG A 398 -3.68 -7.33 0.71
C ARG A 398 -2.80 -7.73 -0.48
N ALA A 399 -1.95 -8.74 -0.30
CA ALA A 399 -1.07 -9.22 -1.36
C ALA A 399 -1.84 -9.71 -2.60
N LYS A 400 -3.05 -10.26 -2.42
CA LYS A 400 -3.91 -10.68 -3.53
C LYS A 400 -4.56 -9.51 -4.26
N TYR A 401 -5.00 -8.47 -3.54
CA TYR A 401 -5.42 -7.21 -4.17
C TYR A 401 -4.27 -6.53 -4.92
N ASP A 402 -3.09 -6.46 -4.30
CA ASP A 402 -1.89 -5.89 -4.92
C ASP A 402 -1.51 -6.66 -6.19
N GLN A 403 -1.60 -7.99 -6.19
CA GLN A 403 -1.36 -8.83 -7.37
C GLN A 403 -2.36 -8.53 -8.50
N ALA A 404 -3.66 -8.41 -8.21
CA ALA A 404 -4.68 -8.10 -9.20
C ALA A 404 -4.47 -6.68 -9.78
N LEU A 405 -4.20 -5.69 -8.93
CA LEU A 405 -3.99 -4.31 -9.34
C LEU A 405 -2.67 -4.07 -10.09
N ALA A 406 -1.67 -4.93 -9.88
CA ALA A 406 -0.41 -4.92 -10.62
C ALA A 406 -0.50 -5.60 -12.00
N SER A 407 -1.55 -6.38 -12.27
CA SER A 407 -1.74 -7.03 -13.57
C SER A 407 -1.88 -5.99 -14.70
N ALA A 408 -1.20 -6.24 -15.81
CA ALA A 408 -1.22 -5.39 -17.00
C ALA A 408 -2.61 -5.23 -17.63
N HIS A 409 -3.58 -6.11 -17.31
CA HIS A 409 -4.93 -6.05 -17.87
C HIS A 409 -6.00 -5.66 -16.84
N GLN A 410 -5.92 -6.16 -15.61
CA GLN A 410 -6.87 -5.78 -14.54
C GLN A 410 -6.62 -4.37 -14.02
N GLY A 411 -5.36 -4.01 -13.75
CA GLY A 411 -5.01 -2.70 -13.21
C GLY A 411 -5.56 -1.55 -14.06
N PRO A 412 -5.38 -1.55 -15.39
CA PRO A 412 -5.98 -0.53 -16.25
C PRO A 412 -7.51 -0.54 -16.29
N LEU A 413 -8.18 -1.68 -16.13
CA LEU A 413 -9.65 -1.71 -16.01
C LEU A 413 -10.09 -1.02 -14.72
N TYR A 414 -9.54 -1.46 -13.57
CA TYR A 414 -9.91 -0.92 -12.25
C TYR A 414 -9.49 0.53 -12.01
N ALA A 415 -8.56 1.07 -12.82
CA ALA A 415 -8.18 2.47 -12.82
C ALA A 415 -9.09 3.36 -13.68
N ASN A 416 -9.86 2.79 -14.61
CA ASN A 416 -10.65 3.56 -15.60
C ASN A 416 -12.16 3.26 -15.57
N VAL A 417 -12.55 2.17 -14.92
CA VAL A 417 -13.95 1.76 -14.78
C VAL A 417 -14.26 1.62 -13.29
N PRO A 418 -15.16 2.46 -12.74
CA PRO A 418 -15.62 2.35 -11.37
C PRO A 418 -16.10 0.94 -11.06
N THR A 419 -15.49 0.33 -10.05
CA THR A 419 -15.78 -1.07 -9.71
C THR A 419 -16.56 -1.17 -8.41
N VAL A 420 -17.65 -1.93 -8.46
CA VAL A 420 -18.39 -2.42 -7.31
C VAL A 420 -18.03 -3.89 -7.13
N TYR A 421 -17.33 -4.20 -6.04
CA TYR A 421 -16.84 -5.54 -5.77
C TYR A 421 -17.52 -6.13 -4.54
N THR A 422 -17.97 -7.38 -4.63
CA THR A 422 -18.30 -8.23 -3.49
C THR A 422 -17.52 -9.53 -3.63
N TRP A 423 -17.11 -10.14 -2.52
CA TRP A 423 -16.37 -11.40 -2.55
C TRP A 423 -17.26 -12.60 -2.86
N SER A 424 -16.62 -13.70 -3.27
CA SER A 424 -17.19 -15.05 -3.23
C SER A 424 -16.27 -15.99 -2.43
N ASP A 425 -16.47 -17.31 -2.48
CA ASP A 425 -15.76 -18.27 -1.61
C ASP A 425 -14.26 -18.24 -1.80
N HIS A 426 -13.76 -17.99 -3.02
CA HIS A 426 -12.34 -17.98 -3.25
C HIS A 426 -11.62 -16.70 -2.78
N ASP A 427 -12.37 -15.65 -2.43
CA ASP A 427 -11.84 -14.38 -1.91
C ASP A 427 -12.08 -14.18 -0.40
N PHE A 428 -13.02 -14.92 0.19
CA PHE A 428 -13.38 -14.79 1.61
C PHE A 428 -12.74 -15.89 2.48
N GLY A 429 -12.60 -17.10 1.93
CA GLY A 429 -12.29 -18.32 2.67
C GLY A 429 -13.55 -19.14 2.97
N ALA A 430 -13.53 -19.96 4.03
CA ALA A 430 -14.70 -20.77 4.41
C ALA A 430 -15.93 -19.89 4.74
N ASN A 431 -17.14 -20.42 4.62
CA ASN A 431 -18.37 -19.68 4.89
C ASN A 431 -18.59 -19.44 6.41
N GLY A 432 -19.28 -18.35 6.77
CA GLY A 432 -19.79 -18.12 8.12
C GLY A 432 -18.70 -17.80 9.15
N SER A 433 -18.48 -18.69 10.12
CA SER A 433 -17.52 -18.52 11.22
C SER A 433 -16.06 -18.76 10.84
N SER A 434 -15.70 -18.52 9.57
CA SER A 434 -14.34 -18.74 9.09
C SER A 434 -13.29 -17.97 9.87
N VAL A 435 -12.15 -18.63 10.11
CA VAL A 435 -10.97 -18.06 10.74
C VAL A 435 -10.45 -16.85 9.96
N SER A 436 -10.57 -16.87 8.62
CA SER A 436 -10.12 -15.78 7.74
C SER A 436 -11.01 -14.55 7.76
N ARG A 437 -12.25 -14.65 8.27
CA ARG A 437 -13.27 -13.60 8.17
C ARG A 437 -12.80 -12.22 8.66
N PRO A 438 -12.19 -12.08 9.86
CA PRO A 438 -11.76 -10.77 10.34
C PRO A 438 -10.69 -10.14 9.44
N ALA A 439 -9.73 -10.94 8.96
CA ALA A 439 -8.70 -10.50 8.04
C ALA A 439 -9.26 -10.07 6.67
N ALA A 440 -10.17 -10.85 6.10
CA ALA A 440 -10.83 -10.52 4.83
C ALA A 440 -11.63 -9.20 4.93
N GLN A 441 -12.42 -9.05 6.00
CA GLN A 441 -13.20 -7.86 6.30
C GLN A 441 -12.33 -6.61 6.50
N ALA A 442 -11.21 -6.75 7.20
CA ALA A 442 -10.26 -5.66 7.41
C ALA A 442 -9.57 -5.25 6.11
N ALA A 443 -9.07 -6.21 5.33
CA ALA A 443 -8.40 -5.94 4.06
C ALA A 443 -9.35 -5.32 3.02
N TYR A 444 -10.60 -5.77 2.94
CA TYR A 444 -11.60 -5.16 2.06
C TYR A 444 -11.83 -3.69 2.40
N ARG A 445 -12.09 -3.38 3.68
CA ARG A 445 -12.33 -1.99 4.12
C ARG A 445 -11.12 -1.09 3.92
N GLN A 446 -9.92 -1.65 4.00
CA GLN A 446 -8.66 -0.96 3.76
C GLN A 446 -8.44 -0.67 2.26
N CYS A 447 -8.61 -1.67 1.40
CA CYS A 447 -8.12 -1.63 0.01
C CYS A 447 -9.19 -1.38 -1.05
N VAL A 448 -10.47 -1.69 -0.79
CA VAL A 448 -11.54 -1.62 -1.80
C VAL A 448 -12.27 -0.28 -1.69
N PRO A 449 -12.44 0.47 -2.80
CA PRO A 449 -13.25 1.68 -2.85
C PRO A 449 -14.75 1.33 -2.83
N SER A 450 -15.30 1.02 -1.66
CA SER A 450 -16.71 0.64 -1.49
C SER A 450 -17.60 1.84 -1.17
N TYR A 451 -18.87 1.75 -1.51
CA TYR A 451 -19.92 2.58 -0.92
C TYR A 451 -20.00 2.36 0.60
N PRO A 452 -20.72 3.23 1.34
CA PRO A 452 -20.91 3.07 2.78
C PRO A 452 -21.45 1.67 3.13
N LEU A 453 -20.71 0.98 3.99
CA LEU A 453 -21.10 -0.33 4.51
C LEU A 453 -21.98 -0.11 5.76
N PRO A 454 -23.18 -0.71 5.85
CA PRO A 454 -24.05 -0.59 7.03
C PRO A 454 -23.40 -1.13 8.30
N SER A 455 -22.52 -2.13 8.16
CA SER A 455 -21.80 -2.72 9.29
C SER A 455 -20.32 -2.30 9.27
N ALA A 456 -19.83 -1.73 10.37
CA ALA A 456 -18.43 -1.33 10.51
C ALA A 456 -17.48 -2.54 10.62
N THR A 457 -17.97 -3.66 11.15
CA THR A 457 -17.16 -4.87 11.44
C THR A 457 -17.79 -6.17 10.89
N GLY A 458 -19.02 -6.13 10.40
CA GLY A 458 -19.72 -7.28 9.82
C GLY A 458 -19.49 -7.46 8.32
N GLY A 459 -20.49 -7.99 7.63
CA GLY A 459 -20.47 -8.21 6.19
C GLY A 459 -20.30 -6.92 5.38
N ILE A 460 -20.01 -7.08 4.09
CA ILE A 460 -19.72 -5.97 3.16
C ILE A 460 -20.91 -5.61 2.26
N TYR A 461 -22.11 -6.04 2.63
CA TYR A 461 -23.34 -5.69 1.92
C TYR A 461 -23.55 -4.17 1.93
N HIS A 462 -24.11 -3.62 0.86
CA HIS A 462 -24.37 -2.19 0.74
C HIS A 462 -25.34 -1.91 -0.41
N SER A 463 -25.83 -0.67 -0.51
CA SER A 463 -26.69 -0.23 -1.59
C SER A 463 -26.30 1.16 -2.06
N PHE A 464 -26.55 1.46 -3.33
CA PHE A 464 -26.31 2.78 -3.92
C PHE A 464 -27.27 3.00 -5.09
N VAL A 465 -27.28 4.21 -5.63
CA VAL A 465 -28.09 4.58 -6.79
C VAL A 465 -27.17 4.99 -7.93
N TYR A 466 -27.46 4.50 -9.13
CA TYR A 466 -26.88 5.01 -10.36
C TYR A 466 -28.00 5.30 -11.37
N GLY A 467 -28.14 6.56 -11.78
CA GLY A 467 -29.31 7.05 -12.50
C GLY A 467 -30.58 6.88 -11.67
N ARG A 468 -31.55 6.14 -12.23
CA ARG A 468 -32.81 5.74 -11.56
C ARG A 468 -32.85 4.25 -11.20
N VAL A 469 -31.69 3.63 -10.99
CA VAL A 469 -31.58 2.22 -10.59
C VAL A 469 -30.96 2.11 -9.20
N ARG A 470 -31.65 1.42 -8.29
CA ARG A 470 -31.13 1.04 -6.98
C ARG A 470 -30.31 -0.23 -7.13
N PHE A 471 -29.03 -0.16 -6.82
CA PHE A 471 -28.20 -1.35 -6.68
C PHE A 471 -28.24 -1.83 -5.24
N VAL A 472 -28.50 -3.13 -5.05
CA VAL A 472 -28.45 -3.81 -3.75
C VAL A 472 -27.41 -4.90 -3.86
N VAL A 473 -26.30 -4.77 -3.12
CA VAL A 473 -25.17 -5.70 -3.19
C VAL A 473 -25.15 -6.53 -1.92
N THR A 474 -25.31 -7.84 -2.04
CA THR A 474 -25.27 -8.75 -0.88
C THR A 474 -23.90 -9.39 -0.69
N ASP A 475 -23.57 -9.59 0.58
CA ASP A 475 -22.50 -10.47 1.02
C ASP A 475 -23.10 -11.85 1.29
N ASN A 476 -22.71 -12.85 0.50
CA ASN A 476 -23.25 -14.20 0.59
C ASN A 476 -22.35 -15.15 1.41
N ARG A 477 -21.34 -14.63 2.12
CA ARG A 477 -20.30 -15.44 2.76
C ARG A 477 -20.19 -15.18 4.25
N SER A 478 -20.20 -13.93 4.70
CA SER A 478 -19.92 -13.54 6.09
C SER A 478 -20.80 -14.20 7.14
N TYR A 479 -22.06 -14.45 6.79
CA TYR A 479 -23.09 -14.94 7.70
C TYR A 479 -23.64 -16.31 7.32
N LYS A 480 -23.13 -16.91 6.25
CA LYS A 480 -23.68 -18.13 5.67
C LYS A 480 -23.47 -19.33 6.59
N SER A 481 -24.55 -20.00 6.94
CA SER A 481 -24.55 -21.27 7.68
C SER A 481 -23.83 -22.37 6.89
N PRO A 482 -23.20 -23.36 7.54
CA PRO A 482 -22.66 -24.54 6.88
C PRO A 482 -23.68 -25.24 5.97
N LYS A 483 -23.26 -25.60 4.75
CA LYS A 483 -24.12 -26.24 3.74
C LYS A 483 -24.75 -27.56 4.18
N SER A 484 -24.08 -28.28 5.09
CA SER A 484 -24.52 -29.55 5.65
C SER A 484 -25.66 -29.43 6.66
N GLU A 485 -25.93 -28.22 7.18
CA GLU A 485 -27.04 -28.02 8.11
C GLU A 485 -28.39 -28.26 7.42
N ARG A 486 -29.37 -28.71 8.21
CA ARG A 486 -30.75 -28.90 7.73
C ARG A 486 -31.35 -27.54 7.36
N ASP A 487 -32.04 -27.48 6.21
CA ASP A 487 -32.77 -26.29 5.80
C ASP A 487 -33.98 -26.05 6.72
N THR A 488 -33.85 -25.04 7.58
CA THR A 488 -34.83 -24.56 8.55
C THR A 488 -34.79 -23.03 8.57
N ALA A 489 -35.68 -22.38 9.34
CA ALA A 489 -35.70 -20.92 9.47
C ALA A 489 -34.38 -20.32 10.03
N SER A 490 -33.53 -21.12 10.69
CA SER A 490 -32.24 -20.66 11.21
C SER A 490 -31.08 -20.82 10.23
N LYS A 491 -31.22 -21.65 9.19
CA LYS A 491 -30.18 -21.83 8.16
C LYS A 491 -30.26 -20.68 7.17
N THR A 492 -29.16 -19.97 6.96
CA THR A 492 -29.15 -18.69 6.27
C THR A 492 -27.90 -18.50 5.42
N ILE A 493 -28.00 -17.71 4.36
CA ILE A 493 -26.90 -17.13 3.59
C ILE A 493 -26.61 -15.72 4.10
N LEU A 494 -27.64 -14.88 4.26
CA LEU A 494 -27.46 -13.46 4.58
C LEU A 494 -27.27 -13.18 6.07
N GLY A 495 -27.70 -14.07 6.95
CA GLY A 495 -27.81 -13.77 8.38
C GLY A 495 -28.97 -12.85 8.72
N ALA A 496 -29.30 -12.74 10.00
CA ALA A 496 -30.45 -11.96 10.46
C ALA A 496 -30.33 -10.46 10.16
N GLU A 497 -29.15 -9.88 10.41
CA GLU A 497 -28.88 -8.44 10.25
C GLU A 497 -29.02 -7.99 8.79
N GLN A 498 -28.26 -8.61 7.89
CA GLN A 498 -28.30 -8.28 6.47
C GLN A 498 -29.64 -8.64 5.82
N LYS A 499 -30.31 -9.71 6.27
CA LYS A 499 -31.65 -10.05 5.78
C LYS A 499 -32.67 -8.97 6.14
N ALA A 500 -32.66 -8.48 7.37
CA ALA A 500 -33.54 -7.38 7.78
C ALA A 500 -33.24 -6.13 6.95
N TRP A 501 -31.96 -5.75 6.85
CA TRP A 501 -31.52 -4.63 6.01
C TRP A 501 -31.95 -4.77 4.55
N PHE A 502 -31.80 -5.95 3.94
CA PHE A 502 -32.17 -6.20 2.55
C PHE A 502 -33.66 -5.94 2.34
N LYS A 503 -34.50 -6.49 3.21
CA LYS A 503 -35.96 -6.30 3.15
C LYS A 503 -36.35 -4.83 3.26
N ASP A 504 -35.69 -4.09 4.15
CA ASP A 504 -35.93 -2.67 4.35
C ASP A 504 -35.52 -1.85 3.11
N VAL A 505 -34.35 -2.14 2.53
CA VAL A 505 -33.89 -1.46 1.30
C VAL A 505 -34.84 -1.72 0.14
N ILE A 506 -35.33 -2.95 -0.05
CA ILE A 506 -36.33 -3.25 -1.10
C ILE A 506 -37.62 -2.47 -0.85
N ALA A 507 -38.16 -2.50 0.38
CA ALA A 507 -39.42 -1.84 0.70
C ALA A 507 -39.36 -0.32 0.54
N GLN A 508 -38.22 0.29 0.86
CA GLN A 508 -38.03 1.74 0.88
C GLN A 508 -37.45 2.33 -0.41
N ALA A 509 -37.08 1.51 -1.40
CA ALA A 509 -36.51 2.02 -2.65
C ALA A 509 -37.53 2.90 -3.41
N ASP A 510 -37.12 4.13 -3.72
CA ASP A 510 -37.88 5.06 -4.59
C ASP A 510 -37.53 4.83 -6.07
N GLU A 511 -36.46 4.11 -6.35
CA GLU A 511 -36.03 3.86 -7.72
C GLU A 511 -37.00 2.90 -8.43
N PRO A 512 -37.40 3.20 -9.67
CA PRO A 512 -38.33 2.37 -10.44
C PRO A 512 -37.81 0.95 -10.72
N VAL A 513 -36.49 0.74 -10.66
CA VAL A 513 -35.86 -0.57 -10.84
C VAL A 513 -34.81 -0.80 -9.76
N ILE A 514 -34.81 -2.01 -9.21
CA ILE A 514 -33.79 -2.50 -8.28
C ILE A 514 -32.99 -3.60 -8.98
N LEU A 515 -31.68 -3.44 -9.04
CA LEU A 515 -30.75 -4.47 -9.48
C LEU A 515 -30.03 -5.08 -8.28
N TRP A 516 -30.37 -6.33 -7.97
CA TRP A 516 -29.75 -7.09 -6.90
C TRP A 516 -28.49 -7.80 -7.41
N ALA A 517 -27.33 -7.34 -6.97
CA ALA A 517 -26.05 -8.01 -7.17
C ALA A 517 -25.88 -9.12 -6.13
N ASN A 518 -26.05 -10.36 -6.58
CA ASN A 518 -26.06 -11.58 -5.78
C ASN A 518 -25.10 -12.57 -6.41
N GLU A 519 -23.94 -12.83 -5.80
CA GLU A 519 -22.90 -13.66 -6.44
C GLU A 519 -23.35 -15.11 -6.70
N THR A 520 -24.08 -15.71 -5.76
CA THR A 520 -24.45 -17.14 -5.83
C THR A 520 -25.68 -17.38 -6.71
N PRO A 521 -25.71 -18.36 -7.63
CA PRO A 521 -26.87 -18.63 -8.49
C PRO A 521 -28.20 -18.79 -7.72
N TRP A 522 -29.19 -17.96 -8.11
CA TRP A 522 -30.53 -17.89 -7.50
C TRP A 522 -31.49 -18.96 -8.04
N VAL A 523 -31.51 -19.11 -9.37
CA VAL A 523 -32.34 -20.07 -10.09
C VAL A 523 -31.79 -21.47 -9.88
N GLY A 524 -32.65 -22.42 -9.50
CA GLY A 524 -32.21 -23.78 -9.22
C GLY A 524 -33.23 -24.61 -8.46
N PRO A 525 -33.13 -25.94 -8.53
CA PRO A 525 -33.95 -26.83 -7.75
C PRO A 525 -33.64 -26.72 -6.24
N VAL A 526 -34.58 -27.17 -5.41
CA VAL A 526 -34.32 -27.39 -3.99
C VAL A 526 -33.38 -28.59 -3.87
N ILE A 527 -32.24 -28.41 -3.22
CA ILE A 527 -31.17 -29.41 -3.12
C ILE A 527 -30.57 -29.43 -1.72
N GLY A 528 -30.02 -30.55 -1.29
CA GLY A 528 -29.32 -30.67 0.00
C GLY A 528 -27.79 -30.54 -0.15
N ASN A 529 -27.12 -30.14 0.94
CA ASN A 529 -25.65 -30.13 1.06
C ASN A 529 -24.90 -29.40 -0.07
N SER A 530 -25.51 -28.37 -0.64
CA SER A 530 -24.93 -27.54 -1.69
C SER A 530 -24.64 -26.13 -1.16
N ASP A 531 -23.69 -25.48 -1.81
CA ASP A 531 -23.38 -24.07 -1.53
C ASP A 531 -24.38 -23.10 -2.19
N LEU A 532 -25.31 -23.60 -3.00
CA LEU A 532 -26.28 -22.79 -3.73
C LEU A 532 -27.52 -22.44 -2.91
N TRP A 533 -28.23 -21.38 -3.32
CA TRP A 533 -29.51 -20.94 -2.75
C TRP A 533 -30.56 -22.06 -2.60
N GLY A 534 -30.53 -23.07 -3.47
CA GLY A 534 -31.40 -24.25 -3.38
C GLY A 534 -31.25 -25.08 -2.09
N SER A 535 -30.12 -24.95 -1.38
CA SER A 535 -29.87 -25.55 -0.05
C SER A 535 -30.23 -24.67 1.14
N TYR A 536 -30.71 -23.46 0.87
CA TYR A 536 -31.15 -22.46 1.84
C TYR A 536 -32.57 -22.00 1.45
N ASN A 537 -33.40 -22.96 1.04
CA ASN A 537 -34.65 -22.69 0.34
C ASN A 537 -35.74 -22.10 1.27
N THR A 538 -35.62 -22.25 2.59
CA THR A 538 -36.46 -21.54 3.55
C THR A 538 -36.24 -20.03 3.46
N GLU A 539 -34.99 -19.58 3.54
CA GLU A 539 -34.64 -18.16 3.38
C GLU A 539 -34.87 -17.66 1.95
N ARG A 540 -34.56 -18.48 0.93
CA ARG A 540 -34.81 -18.14 -0.47
C ARG A 540 -36.27 -17.77 -0.73
N ARG A 541 -37.20 -18.57 -0.19
CA ARG A 541 -38.64 -18.30 -0.30
C ARG A 541 -39.03 -17.05 0.49
N GLU A 542 -38.53 -16.90 1.70
CA GLU A 542 -38.77 -15.70 2.53
C GLU A 542 -38.40 -14.40 1.80
N LEU A 543 -37.25 -14.36 1.12
CA LEU A 543 -36.81 -13.22 0.33
C LEU A 543 -37.63 -13.03 -0.94
N ALA A 544 -37.92 -14.12 -1.66
CA ALA A 544 -38.74 -14.10 -2.87
C ALA A 544 -40.16 -13.56 -2.59
N ASP A 545 -40.78 -14.03 -1.50
CA ASP A 545 -42.11 -13.61 -1.08
C ASP A 545 -42.12 -12.14 -0.64
N HIS A 546 -41.07 -11.67 0.05
CA HIS A 546 -40.91 -10.26 0.40
C HIS A 546 -40.81 -9.36 -0.84
N ILE A 547 -39.97 -9.74 -1.81
CA ILE A 547 -39.83 -9.00 -3.07
C ILE A 547 -41.18 -8.95 -3.79
N ARG A 548 -41.86 -10.08 -3.92
CA ARG A 548 -43.17 -10.13 -4.57
C ARG A 548 -44.21 -9.27 -3.84
N ALA A 549 -44.26 -9.33 -2.51
CA ALA A 549 -45.19 -8.55 -1.70
C ALA A 549 -44.92 -7.04 -1.76
N SER A 550 -43.66 -6.63 -2.00
CA SER A 550 -43.30 -5.22 -2.12
C SER A 550 -43.83 -4.55 -3.40
N GLY A 551 -44.17 -5.33 -4.44
CA GLY A 551 -44.55 -4.81 -5.76
C GLY A 551 -43.43 -4.09 -6.52
N LYS A 552 -42.19 -4.12 -6.02
CA LYS A 552 -41.04 -3.47 -6.65
C LYS A 552 -40.54 -4.27 -7.85
N ASN A 553 -40.04 -3.56 -8.86
CA ASN A 553 -39.37 -4.17 -10.00
C ASN A 553 -37.94 -4.56 -9.62
N VAL A 554 -37.72 -5.84 -9.34
CA VAL A 554 -36.40 -6.38 -9.02
C VAL A 554 -35.88 -7.24 -10.17
N ALA A 555 -34.60 -7.13 -10.48
CA ALA A 555 -33.84 -8.07 -11.29
C ALA A 555 -32.56 -8.47 -10.56
N ILE A 556 -31.98 -9.62 -10.90
CA ILE A 556 -30.77 -10.15 -10.26
C ILE A 556 -29.64 -10.24 -11.28
N ILE A 557 -28.44 -9.80 -10.90
CA ILE A 557 -27.20 -10.15 -11.60
C ILE A 557 -26.37 -11.10 -10.73
N SER A 558 -25.84 -12.15 -11.34
CA SER A 558 -25.15 -13.23 -10.66
C SER A 558 -23.89 -13.71 -11.41
N GLY A 559 -23.00 -14.35 -10.65
CA GLY A 559 -21.76 -14.94 -11.11
C GLY A 559 -21.69 -16.42 -10.71
N ASP A 560 -20.50 -16.90 -10.33
CA ASP A 560 -20.16 -18.24 -9.77
C ASP A 560 -20.51 -19.46 -10.66
N MET A 561 -21.51 -19.37 -11.52
CA MET A 561 -21.98 -20.45 -12.39
C MET A 561 -20.93 -20.91 -13.39
N HIS A 562 -19.98 -20.07 -13.78
CA HIS A 562 -19.05 -20.30 -14.90
C HIS A 562 -19.78 -20.57 -16.23
N ALA A 563 -20.88 -19.87 -16.48
CA ALA A 563 -21.50 -19.78 -17.79
C ALA A 563 -22.28 -18.46 -17.93
N LEU A 564 -22.69 -18.15 -19.16
CA LEU A 564 -23.65 -17.10 -19.49
C LEU A 564 -25.08 -17.69 -19.48
N ALA A 565 -26.04 -17.00 -18.87
CA ALA A 565 -27.46 -17.37 -18.96
C ALA A 565 -28.37 -16.18 -18.64
N ALA A 566 -29.65 -16.29 -18.96
CA ALA A 566 -30.69 -15.42 -18.43
C ALA A 566 -31.98 -16.20 -18.16
N ASP A 567 -32.72 -15.80 -17.13
CA ASP A 567 -34.07 -16.27 -16.86
C ASP A 567 -35.03 -15.08 -16.86
N ASP A 568 -36.18 -15.23 -17.52
CA ASP A 568 -37.21 -14.19 -17.61
C ASP A 568 -38.11 -14.10 -16.38
N GLY A 569 -37.89 -14.97 -15.39
CA GLY A 569 -38.72 -15.13 -14.20
C GLY A 569 -39.48 -16.46 -14.19
N THR A 570 -39.55 -17.19 -15.31
CA THR A 570 -40.29 -18.46 -15.42
C THR A 570 -39.79 -19.52 -14.44
N ASN A 571 -38.47 -19.66 -14.28
CA ASN A 571 -37.87 -20.68 -13.41
C ASN A 571 -37.35 -20.09 -12.08
N SER A 572 -37.33 -18.76 -11.98
CA SER A 572 -36.79 -18.03 -10.85
C SER A 572 -37.78 -17.96 -9.68
N PRO A 573 -37.39 -18.35 -8.45
CA PRO A 573 -38.19 -18.09 -7.26
C PRO A 573 -38.58 -16.62 -7.16
N GLY A 574 -39.88 -16.36 -6.97
CA GLY A 574 -40.44 -15.01 -6.91
C GLY A 574 -40.76 -14.39 -8.28
N GLY A 575 -40.53 -15.10 -9.40
CA GLY A 575 -40.75 -14.56 -10.74
C GLY A 575 -39.74 -13.48 -11.14
N ILE A 576 -38.56 -13.48 -10.52
CA ILE A 576 -37.58 -12.40 -10.62
C ILE A 576 -36.66 -12.67 -11.81
N PRO A 577 -36.53 -11.77 -12.80
CA PRO A 577 -35.55 -11.93 -13.88
C PRO A 577 -34.11 -12.04 -13.35
N VAL A 578 -33.32 -12.95 -13.92
CA VAL A 578 -31.93 -13.20 -13.50
C VAL A 578 -31.01 -13.18 -14.72
N PHE A 579 -29.86 -12.52 -14.57
CA PHE A 579 -28.80 -12.48 -15.57
C PHE A 579 -27.52 -13.07 -14.97
N GLN A 580 -26.91 -14.04 -15.67
CA GLN A 580 -25.71 -14.75 -15.23
C GLN A 580 -24.55 -14.42 -16.16
N ALA A 581 -23.42 -14.02 -15.58
CA ALA A 581 -22.20 -13.82 -16.33
C ALA A 581 -20.97 -14.28 -15.55
N ALA A 582 -20.48 -15.46 -15.90
CA ALA A 582 -19.21 -15.99 -15.45
C ALA A 582 -18.73 -17.02 -16.50
N CYS A 583 -17.46 -17.43 -16.53
CA CYS A 583 -16.35 -16.92 -15.74
C CYS A 583 -15.47 -16.01 -16.60
N LEU A 584 -14.87 -14.97 -15.98
CA LEU A 584 -13.88 -14.12 -16.63
C LEU A 584 -12.74 -14.95 -17.22
N TYR A 585 -12.32 -15.99 -16.50
CA TYR A 585 -11.40 -17.00 -17.01
C TYR A 585 -11.52 -18.30 -16.21
N GLY A 586 -11.84 -19.41 -16.88
CA GLY A 586 -11.82 -20.74 -16.26
C GLY A 586 -12.64 -21.77 -17.03
N SER A 587 -12.76 -22.97 -16.47
CA SER A 587 -13.60 -24.03 -17.04
C SER A 587 -15.08 -23.76 -16.77
N SER A 588 -15.90 -23.94 -17.80
CA SER A 588 -17.35 -23.77 -17.75
C SER A 588 -18.01 -24.77 -16.82
N SER A 589 -19.10 -24.35 -16.17
CA SER A 589 -19.93 -25.21 -15.33
C SER A 589 -21.40 -24.76 -15.39
N HIS A 590 -22.32 -25.59 -14.90
CA HIS A 590 -23.75 -25.27 -14.88
C HIS A 590 -24.31 -25.45 -13.47
N LYS A 591 -24.18 -24.40 -12.67
CA LYS A 591 -24.79 -24.29 -11.34
C LYS A 591 -26.19 -23.67 -11.46
N GLY A 592 -27.19 -24.32 -10.87
CA GLY A 592 -28.57 -23.83 -10.90
C GLY A 592 -29.34 -24.20 -12.18
N GLY A 593 -30.34 -23.39 -12.52
CA GLY A 593 -31.22 -23.60 -13.68
C GLY A 593 -32.43 -24.52 -13.43
N PRO A 594 -33.22 -24.85 -14.48
CA PRO A 594 -33.06 -24.40 -15.86
C PRO A 594 -33.23 -22.88 -16.00
N TYR A 595 -32.61 -22.31 -17.05
CA TYR A 595 -32.72 -20.90 -17.43
C TYR A 595 -33.50 -20.81 -18.74
N THR A 596 -34.27 -19.76 -18.97
CA THR A 596 -34.99 -19.59 -20.25
C THR A 596 -34.05 -19.30 -21.43
N HIS A 597 -32.89 -18.71 -21.17
CA HIS A 597 -31.85 -18.46 -22.16
C HIS A 597 -30.51 -19.04 -21.66
N GLY A 598 -29.86 -19.85 -22.50
CA GLY A 598 -28.61 -20.52 -22.15
C GLY A 598 -28.84 -21.82 -21.36
N PRO A 599 -27.82 -22.34 -20.65
CA PRO A 599 -26.51 -21.74 -20.47
C PRO A 599 -25.63 -21.77 -21.73
N TYR A 600 -24.70 -20.82 -21.85
CA TYR A 600 -23.59 -20.85 -22.79
C TYR A 600 -22.23 -20.88 -22.06
N PRO A 601 -21.29 -21.76 -22.46
CA PRO A 601 -21.47 -22.85 -23.41
C PRO A 601 -22.47 -23.88 -22.87
N SER A 602 -23.12 -24.62 -23.78
CA SER A 602 -24.00 -25.73 -23.41
C SER A 602 -23.25 -26.96 -22.89
N ALA A 603 -21.93 -27.00 -23.04
CA ALA A 603 -21.05 -28.02 -22.49
C ALA A 603 -20.33 -27.50 -21.23
N THR A 604 -20.11 -28.38 -20.25
CA THR A 604 -19.28 -28.11 -19.07
C THR A 604 -17.82 -28.51 -19.32
N GLY A 605 -16.89 -27.98 -18.52
CA GLY A 605 -15.46 -28.29 -18.60
C GLY A 605 -14.73 -27.62 -19.76
N VAL A 606 -15.39 -26.74 -20.53
CA VAL A 606 -14.78 -25.99 -21.63
C VAL A 606 -14.13 -24.73 -21.06
N ASN A 607 -12.88 -24.45 -21.42
CA ASN A 607 -12.24 -23.22 -20.97
C ASN A 607 -12.86 -22.00 -21.66
N THR A 608 -13.44 -21.11 -20.87
CA THR A 608 -14.20 -19.93 -21.31
C THR A 608 -13.60 -18.65 -20.76
N GLN A 609 -13.84 -17.55 -21.46
CA GLN A 609 -13.55 -16.19 -21.01
C GLN A 609 -14.76 -15.32 -21.33
N GLN A 610 -15.58 -15.04 -20.32
CA GLN A 610 -16.94 -14.56 -20.48
C GLN A 610 -17.25 -13.42 -19.52
N TYR A 611 -18.14 -12.53 -19.97
CA TYR A 611 -18.62 -11.39 -19.20
C TYR A 611 -19.97 -10.94 -19.72
N GLY A 612 -20.69 -10.21 -18.87
CA GLY A 612 -21.97 -9.59 -19.20
C GLY A 612 -21.82 -8.11 -19.46
N VAL A 613 -22.54 -7.60 -20.45
CA VAL A 613 -22.79 -6.16 -20.60
C VAL A 613 -24.29 -5.95 -20.55
N MET A 614 -24.72 -5.02 -19.70
CA MET A 614 -26.10 -4.58 -19.59
C MET A 614 -26.16 -3.10 -19.90
N ARG A 615 -26.87 -2.75 -20.97
CA ARG A 615 -27.21 -1.35 -21.25
C ARG A 615 -28.53 -1.04 -20.57
N VAL A 616 -28.50 -0.11 -19.62
CA VAL A 616 -29.70 0.41 -18.98
C VAL A 616 -30.18 1.59 -19.81
N VAL A 617 -31.35 1.44 -20.44
CA VAL A 617 -31.95 2.47 -21.27
C VAL A 617 -33.12 3.09 -20.52
N ASP A 618 -32.99 4.36 -20.15
CA ASP A 618 -34.01 5.12 -19.44
C ASP A 618 -34.61 6.18 -20.38
N THR A 619 -35.89 6.03 -20.71
CA THR A 619 -36.65 6.98 -21.55
C THR A 619 -37.39 8.03 -20.72
N GLY A 620 -37.24 8.01 -19.40
CA GLY A 620 -38.02 8.77 -18.44
C GLY A 620 -39.31 8.04 -18.02
N THR A 621 -39.97 7.35 -18.94
CA THR A 621 -41.21 6.60 -18.68
C THR A 621 -41.00 5.09 -18.55
N GLU A 622 -39.91 4.56 -19.10
CA GLU A 622 -39.56 3.15 -19.04
C GLU A 622 -38.05 3.00 -18.79
N ILE A 623 -37.69 1.92 -18.10
CA ILE A 623 -36.30 1.49 -17.97
C ILE A 623 -36.18 0.08 -18.55
N SER A 624 -35.32 -0.07 -19.56
CA SER A 624 -34.99 -1.35 -20.18
C SER A 624 -33.59 -1.82 -19.76
N LEU A 625 -33.51 -3.02 -19.20
CA LEU A 625 -32.27 -3.73 -18.93
C LEU A 625 -31.94 -4.58 -20.16
N GLN A 626 -31.05 -4.10 -21.03
CA GLN A 626 -30.65 -4.78 -22.26
C GLN A 626 -29.38 -5.59 -22.03
N PHE A 627 -29.50 -6.89 -21.75
CA PHE A 627 -28.36 -7.73 -21.42
C PHE A 627 -27.82 -8.46 -22.65
N THR A 628 -26.50 -8.50 -22.78
CA THR A 628 -25.79 -9.39 -23.69
C THR A 628 -24.61 -10.05 -22.97
N GLY A 629 -24.54 -11.37 -23.06
CA GLY A 629 -23.41 -12.18 -22.62
C GLY A 629 -22.40 -12.34 -23.75
N TYR A 630 -21.16 -11.97 -23.46
CA TYR A 630 -20.04 -12.00 -24.39
C TYR A 630 -19.01 -13.05 -24.00
N GLU A 631 -18.37 -13.63 -25.00
CA GLU A 631 -17.10 -14.33 -24.87
C GLU A 631 -15.95 -13.48 -25.46
N ARG A 632 -14.71 -13.87 -25.16
CA ARG A 632 -13.49 -13.30 -25.77
C ARG A 632 -13.65 -13.04 -27.28
N GLY A 633 -13.09 -11.92 -27.72
CA GLY A 633 -13.29 -11.35 -29.05
C GLY A 633 -14.57 -10.52 -29.16
N ARG A 634 -15.23 -10.20 -28.04
CA ARG A 634 -16.57 -9.57 -27.98
C ARG A 634 -17.61 -10.32 -28.82
N THR A 635 -17.54 -11.65 -28.81
CA THR A 635 -18.54 -12.49 -29.49
C THR A 635 -19.78 -12.58 -28.61
N ALA A 636 -20.92 -12.07 -29.09
CA ALA A 636 -22.19 -12.17 -28.39
C ALA A 636 -22.77 -13.58 -28.54
N HIS A 637 -23.19 -14.20 -27.44
CA HIS A 637 -23.75 -15.56 -27.43
C HIS A 637 -25.17 -15.64 -26.90
N LEU A 638 -25.57 -14.66 -26.09
CA LEU A 638 -26.89 -14.63 -25.47
C LEU A 638 -27.30 -13.19 -25.24
N SER A 639 -28.56 -12.88 -25.54
CA SER A 639 -29.16 -11.58 -25.22
C SER A 639 -30.56 -11.77 -24.67
N TYR A 640 -30.93 -10.95 -23.71
CA TYR A 640 -32.27 -10.90 -23.14
C TYR A 640 -32.53 -9.49 -22.61
N ASP A 641 -33.69 -8.94 -22.96
CA ASP A 641 -34.08 -7.60 -22.57
C ASP A 641 -35.28 -7.66 -21.64
N LYS A 642 -35.23 -6.89 -20.55
CA LYS A 642 -36.37 -6.71 -19.65
C LYS A 642 -36.69 -5.24 -19.48
N THR A 643 -37.90 -4.85 -19.86
CA THR A 643 -38.41 -3.49 -19.71
C THR A 643 -39.39 -3.39 -18.55
N TYR A 644 -39.26 -2.32 -17.77
CA TYR A 644 -40.14 -1.97 -16.66
C TYR A 644 -40.72 -0.58 -16.89
N SER A 645 -42.00 -0.40 -16.55
CA SER A 645 -42.61 0.93 -16.50
C SER A 645 -42.03 1.72 -15.33
N ALA A 646 -41.72 3.00 -15.58
CA ALA A 646 -41.09 3.91 -14.63
C ALA A 646 -41.91 5.21 -14.40
N THR A 647 -43.19 5.20 -14.79
CA THR A 647 -44.10 6.35 -14.78
C THR A 647 -44.60 6.80 -13.39
N ASP A 648 -44.37 6.02 -12.33
CA ASP A 648 -45.06 6.22 -11.04
C ASP A 648 -44.20 6.70 -9.87
N VAL A 649 -42.96 7.15 -10.08
CA VAL A 649 -42.15 7.64 -8.95
C VAL A 649 -41.52 9.00 -9.21
N VAL A 650 -42.15 10.03 -8.61
CA VAL A 650 -41.50 11.31 -8.33
C VAL A 650 -40.52 11.07 -7.19
N PRO A 651 -39.19 11.21 -7.39
CA PRO A 651 -38.24 11.04 -6.30
C PRO A 651 -38.54 12.08 -5.22
N SER A 652 -38.67 11.64 -3.97
CA SER A 652 -38.65 12.54 -2.82
C SER A 652 -37.30 13.26 -2.82
N ALA A 653 -37.29 14.59 -2.96
CA ALA A 653 -36.08 15.42 -3.06
C ALA A 653 -35.23 15.48 -1.77
N ALA A 654 -35.44 14.56 -0.82
CA ALA A 654 -34.83 14.59 0.51
C ALA A 654 -34.24 13.22 0.86
N ARG A 655 -33.07 12.89 0.28
CA ARG A 655 -32.07 11.92 0.78
C ARG A 655 -30.93 11.77 -0.23
N VAL A 656 -30.19 12.85 -0.44
CA VAL A 656 -28.84 12.78 -1.02
C VAL A 656 -27.87 13.08 0.12
N THR A 657 -27.51 12.04 0.86
CA THR A 657 -26.36 11.98 1.79
C THR A 657 -25.87 10.56 1.84
#